data_AF-A0A0G4J1H1-F1
#
_entry.id   AF-A0A0G4J1H1-F1
#
_cell.length_a   1.000
_cell.length_b   1.000
_cell.length_c   1.000
_cell.angle_alpha   90.00
_cell.angle_beta   90.00
_cell.angle_gamma   90.00
#
_symmetry.space_group_name_H-M   'P 1'
#
loop_
_entity.id
_entity.type
_entity.pdbx_description
1 polymer ?
#
loop_
_entity_poly.entity_id
_entity_poly.type
_entity_poly.pdbx_seq_one_letter_code
_entity_poly.pdbx_strand_id
1 'polypeptide(L)'
;MAADALVLAPLIASLVSQIAAGGCFETVPTSDPQIARALVLDQGAYYGIGPQLILQVILGDFMGYRITPGNSANPAPGAPAVTISPAIQMPASPNDLYFGQQAPANLTLLGLLSKQLWEGIYISNWLHDLYPNLSDWRAFRSRAVVDMFTTNPPTFPGVNLTGTGAFMWDDPVSWYYISDYQKIFAQLGLDFTVLNYVSTASFNADLLAMQASRTPALFWASPFNYQLQDLNATRVSLPPFDPDLYLDDSGAVSGRCDFPVYRFGKYVALDLNVTSPWAFEVMTQFDITSDDYMWMQAYENSVYVSNLQSACQWAKANERRWKQWIPVAFFRSEICSAGQENIGRFADALNRTFCAECRPGHFSANGSACVPCPMGTFADAPGMSSCQPCPYLSTTLHTGSRSLSDCLCTAGSYERIRANTQLVCIACDPTGYASSIGQLQCTPCQSHSTTNTTGATSAGSCACTEGYYEAQEGHCQACPGGAQCAGSGAMPLAKVGYWSSAGNPLEFYLCSSPGRCPGGLQPGTCPAGYDDVLCADCQSGWYTSGPICKECRSSIWQVTLTAAFFLLIAVPCLIIFITIDMTKNRQNEHSSVSWTVAVRQAVEFCQLLSVVGGQVIRDVTFAVPKYITAVGSVSTVFSLSPGQFEVECLLKTSWTLSYTVRTTVLNTFAALVITATVLKQYSPRFLPLPHANKLLSGSLRLLDILYIYYLSTLLELFKCYEQPTSPGLYTSEYDARIRCYAPGQWMALLPTAIVGLFLATIAYPLMVGAIMWSAPSQTSNDDFFEIFAHYFRPYHNKMWFWYCPTLLRKLLVSFLLSSIGSDDSSTTAIGAMIVCAHLAGSDLCRPYFHNVNNRLEMVLGTSLLSVLILLLAMESVPANHQASVNLITVLILILLIGSLCIALWTILTELARTLDANKHPILCTALRWCTMRQHVTQPMLVNAVVDQAARAHDTHLLSEPHVRQWIELASDDEIVALKDAIESLSIASGADPGATGEPGPTPKPPLLPGNRIHRPSYVRF
;
A
#
# COMPACT_ATOMS: atom_id res chain seq x y z
N MET A 1 1.20 21.55 22.62
CA MET A 1 2.07 21.62 21.44
C MET A 1 1.31 22.26 20.27
N ALA A 2 0.85 23.51 20.46
CA ALA A 2 0.16 24.29 19.45
C ALA A 2 0.69 25.73 19.60
N ALA A 3 1.81 26.05 18.94
CA ALA A 3 2.34 27.41 18.92
C ALA A 3 3.36 27.71 17.79
N ASP A 4 4.02 26.72 17.16
CA ASP A 4 5.10 27.00 16.19
C ASP A 4 4.74 26.69 14.73
N ALA A 5 3.53 27.06 14.29
CA ALA A 5 3.07 26.89 12.91
C ALA A 5 2.74 28.22 12.19
N LEU A 6 3.38 29.34 12.58
CA LEU A 6 2.99 30.66 12.08
C LEU A 6 4.11 31.52 11.46
N VAL A 7 5.18 30.92 10.94
CA VAL A 7 6.26 31.69 10.26
C VAL A 7 6.60 31.23 8.84
N LEU A 8 6.09 30.09 8.36
CA LEU A 8 6.32 29.66 6.96
C LEU A 8 5.16 29.93 5.97
N ALA A 9 4.01 30.40 6.45
CA ALA A 9 2.85 30.65 5.60
C ALA A 9 3.03 31.79 4.55
N PRO A 10 3.76 32.90 4.81
CA PRO A 10 3.81 34.00 3.84
C PRO A 10 4.83 33.79 2.71
N LEU A 11 5.83 32.92 2.89
CA LEU A 11 6.78 32.55 1.82
C LEU A 11 6.21 31.50 0.86
N ILE A 12 5.36 30.60 1.35
CA ILE A 12 4.64 29.64 0.50
C ILE A 12 3.49 30.35 -0.24
N ALA A 13 2.81 31.32 0.39
CA ALA A 13 1.78 32.11 -0.28
C ALA A 13 2.34 33.00 -1.42
N SER A 14 3.59 33.47 -1.31
CA SER A 14 4.25 34.24 -2.39
C SER A 14 4.79 33.35 -3.52
N LEU A 15 5.05 32.07 -3.27
CA LEU A 15 5.45 31.11 -4.32
C LEU A 15 4.23 30.49 -5.02
N VAL A 16 3.12 30.31 -4.28
CA VAL A 16 1.83 29.84 -4.82
C VAL A 16 1.10 30.95 -5.59
N SER A 17 1.27 32.24 -5.22
CA SER A 17 0.70 33.35 -6.00
C SER A 17 1.42 33.59 -7.34
N GLN A 18 2.66 33.13 -7.50
CA GLN A 18 3.36 33.15 -8.80
C GLN A 18 2.96 31.99 -9.72
N ILE A 19 2.39 30.90 -9.18
CA ILE A 19 1.84 29.79 -9.98
C ILE A 19 0.37 30.03 -10.35
N ALA A 20 -0.34 30.91 -9.64
CA ALA A 20 -1.71 31.33 -9.95
C ALA A 20 -1.84 32.37 -11.09
N ALA A 21 -0.78 32.61 -11.87
CA ALA A 21 -0.78 33.56 -12.99
C ALA A 21 -0.18 33.00 -14.29
N GLY A 22 -0.01 31.67 -14.40
CA GLY A 22 0.30 31.01 -15.66
C GLY A 22 -0.94 30.30 -16.18
N GLY A 23 -1.64 30.88 -17.15
CA GLY A 23 -2.67 30.18 -17.90
C GLY A 23 -2.13 28.89 -18.55
N CYS A 24 -3.01 27.96 -18.88
CA CYS A 24 -2.65 26.67 -19.48
C CYS A 24 -1.80 26.80 -20.76
N PHE A 25 -2.07 27.86 -21.51
CA PHE A 25 -1.43 28.28 -22.74
C PHE A 25 -1.01 29.75 -22.62
N GLU A 26 -0.04 30.16 -23.44
CA GLU A 26 0.23 31.59 -23.66
C GLU A 26 -0.94 32.20 -24.44
N THR A 27 -1.47 33.33 -23.96
CA THR A 27 -2.58 34.04 -24.59
C THR A 27 -2.16 34.58 -25.95
N VAL A 28 -2.99 34.40 -26.97
CA VAL A 28 -2.74 34.99 -28.29
C VAL A 28 -2.91 36.50 -28.19
N PRO A 29 -1.89 37.31 -28.54
CA PRO A 29 -2.01 38.76 -28.54
C PRO A 29 -2.98 39.20 -29.63
N THR A 30 -4.17 39.64 -29.25
CA THR A 30 -5.20 40.17 -30.16
C THR A 30 -5.55 41.60 -29.78
N SER A 31 -5.81 42.46 -30.77
CA SER A 31 -6.23 43.85 -30.57
C SER A 31 -7.76 44.02 -30.70
N ASP A 32 -8.51 42.91 -30.78
CA ASP A 32 -9.95 42.93 -30.98
C ASP A 32 -10.66 43.36 -29.68
N PRO A 33 -11.37 44.52 -29.67
CA PRO A 33 -12.05 45.01 -28.48
C PRO A 33 -13.20 44.11 -28.00
N GLN A 34 -13.66 43.15 -28.82
CA GLN A 34 -14.72 42.20 -28.44
C GLN A 34 -14.23 41.11 -27.49
N ILE A 35 -12.93 40.82 -27.46
CA ILE A 35 -12.31 39.79 -26.58
C ILE A 35 -12.10 40.33 -25.15
N ALA A 36 -12.05 41.66 -24.97
CA ALA A 36 -11.92 42.30 -23.67
C ALA A 36 -13.20 42.23 -22.79
N ARG A 37 -14.35 41.84 -23.37
CA ARG A 37 -15.61 41.68 -22.64
C ARG A 37 -15.63 40.37 -21.84
N ALA A 38 -16.23 40.40 -20.66
CA ALA A 38 -16.34 39.22 -19.82
C ALA A 38 -17.39 38.23 -20.36
N LEU A 39 -17.08 36.94 -20.33
CA LEU A 39 -17.99 35.85 -20.70
C LEU A 39 -18.35 35.05 -19.45
N VAL A 40 -19.64 34.78 -19.24
CA VAL A 40 -20.09 33.96 -18.10
C VAL A 40 -20.13 32.50 -18.53
N LEU A 41 -19.35 31.64 -17.87
CA LEU A 41 -19.46 30.19 -18.01
C LEU A 41 -20.20 29.63 -16.80
N ASP A 42 -21.38 29.06 -17.04
CA ASP A 42 -22.23 28.48 -16.00
C ASP A 42 -21.75 27.08 -15.61
N GLN A 43 -21.38 26.91 -14.34
CA GLN A 43 -20.88 25.66 -13.78
C GLN A 43 -22.03 24.95 -13.06
N GLY A 44 -23.02 24.48 -13.82
CA GLY A 44 -24.15 23.72 -13.28
C GLY A 44 -23.70 22.48 -12.50
N ALA A 45 -24.36 22.20 -11.38
CA ALA A 45 -23.92 21.18 -10.41
C ALA A 45 -24.19 19.72 -10.80
N TYR A 46 -24.87 19.43 -11.91
CA TYR A 46 -25.58 18.15 -12.06
C TYR A 46 -24.91 17.05 -12.88
N TYR A 47 -23.96 17.31 -13.80
CA TYR A 47 -23.28 16.23 -14.54
C TYR A 47 -21.88 16.63 -15.02
N GLY A 48 -20.90 16.64 -14.12
CA GLY A 48 -19.46 16.79 -14.38
C GLY A 48 -19.03 18.04 -15.16
N ILE A 49 -18.35 18.97 -14.48
CA ILE A 49 -17.93 20.30 -14.98
C ILE A 49 -16.85 20.29 -16.08
N GLY A 50 -16.41 19.12 -16.57
CA GLY A 50 -15.29 18.95 -17.50
C GLY A 50 -15.41 19.75 -18.82
N PRO A 51 -16.51 19.64 -19.59
CA PRO A 51 -16.70 20.41 -20.82
C PRO A 51 -16.64 21.94 -20.63
N GLN A 52 -17.18 22.43 -19.52
CA GLN A 52 -17.20 23.84 -19.15
C GLN A 52 -15.79 24.32 -18.78
N LEU A 53 -14.98 23.47 -18.13
CA LEU A 53 -13.58 23.76 -17.83
C LEU A 53 -12.69 23.76 -19.09
N ILE A 54 -12.97 22.91 -20.09
CA ILE A 54 -12.28 22.97 -21.39
C ILE A 54 -12.56 24.31 -22.08
N LEU A 55 -13.82 24.75 -22.09
CA LEU A 55 -14.17 26.07 -22.63
C LEU A 55 -13.47 27.20 -21.88
N GLN A 56 -13.31 27.07 -20.56
CA GLN A 56 -12.53 28.02 -19.77
C GLN A 56 -11.06 28.08 -20.20
N VAL A 57 -10.43 26.94 -20.49
CA VAL A 57 -9.04 26.89 -20.99
C VAL A 57 -8.91 27.47 -22.41
N ILE A 58 -9.83 27.12 -23.33
CA ILE A 58 -9.75 27.58 -24.73
C ILE A 58 -10.10 29.07 -24.85
N LEU A 59 -11.24 29.49 -24.31
CA LEU A 59 -11.72 30.87 -24.43
C LEU A 59 -10.92 31.79 -23.49
N GLY A 60 -10.65 31.35 -22.27
CA GLY A 60 -9.92 32.14 -21.27
C GLY A 60 -8.42 32.20 -21.55
N ASP A 61 -7.74 31.06 -21.43
CA ASP A 61 -6.26 31.03 -21.43
C ASP A 61 -5.65 31.16 -22.84
N PHE A 62 -6.27 30.61 -23.88
CA PHE A 62 -5.72 30.69 -25.25
C PHE A 62 -6.20 31.94 -26.00
N MET A 63 -7.52 32.17 -26.06
CA MET A 63 -8.10 33.30 -26.81
C MET A 63 -8.11 34.63 -26.04
N GLY A 64 -7.91 34.60 -24.72
CA GLY A 64 -7.76 35.81 -23.89
C GLY A 64 -9.07 36.42 -23.37
N TYR A 65 -10.20 35.71 -23.42
CA TYR A 65 -11.46 36.18 -22.85
C TYR A 65 -11.40 36.23 -21.31
N ARG A 66 -12.04 37.23 -20.70
CA ARG A 66 -12.20 37.28 -19.24
C ARG A 66 -13.39 36.40 -18.82
N ILE A 67 -13.12 35.20 -18.31
CA ILE A 67 -14.17 34.27 -17.86
C ILE A 67 -14.63 34.60 -16.44
N THR A 68 -15.95 34.66 -16.21
CA THR A 68 -16.56 34.72 -14.87
C THR A 68 -17.40 33.46 -14.59
N PRO A 69 -17.22 32.77 -13.45
CA PRO A 69 -18.04 31.62 -13.11
C PRO A 69 -19.47 32.07 -12.76
N GLY A 70 -20.47 31.39 -13.33
CA GLY A 70 -21.90 31.59 -13.07
C GLY A 70 -22.60 30.33 -12.54
N ASN A 71 -23.84 30.49 -12.07
CA ASN A 71 -24.69 29.38 -11.63
C ASN A 71 -26.10 29.54 -12.23
N SER A 72 -26.70 28.44 -12.71
CA SER A 72 -27.92 28.39 -13.54
C SER A 72 -29.19 29.00 -12.91
N ALA A 73 -29.14 29.39 -11.64
CA ALA A 73 -30.23 30.04 -10.92
C ALA A 73 -30.13 31.59 -10.86
N ASN A 74 -28.97 32.18 -11.15
CA ASN A 74 -28.76 33.63 -11.11
C ASN A 74 -27.67 34.06 -12.12
N PRO A 75 -28.03 34.35 -13.39
CA PRO A 75 -27.08 34.93 -14.32
C PRO A 75 -26.65 36.31 -13.82
N ALA A 76 -25.34 36.55 -13.68
CA ALA A 76 -24.81 37.86 -13.31
C ALA A 76 -25.28 38.92 -14.33
N PRO A 77 -25.75 40.10 -13.91
CA PRO A 77 -26.28 41.10 -14.83
C PRO A 77 -25.17 41.71 -15.71
N GLY A 78 -25.29 41.56 -17.03
CA GLY A 78 -24.54 42.36 -18.01
C GLY A 78 -23.47 41.66 -18.86
N ALA A 79 -23.29 40.33 -18.76
CA ALA A 79 -22.36 39.57 -19.61
C ALA A 79 -23.06 38.39 -20.31
N PRO A 80 -22.75 38.10 -21.59
CA PRO A 80 -23.38 37.00 -22.31
C PRO A 80 -22.94 35.66 -21.69
N ALA A 81 -23.91 34.80 -21.38
CA ALA A 81 -23.70 33.50 -20.75
C ALA A 81 -23.61 32.37 -21.79
N VAL A 82 -22.74 31.42 -21.52
CA VAL A 82 -22.57 30.18 -22.29
C VAL A 82 -22.61 28.99 -21.33
N THR A 83 -23.39 27.98 -21.68
CA THR A 83 -23.54 26.78 -20.86
C THR A 83 -23.71 25.52 -21.70
N ILE A 84 -23.26 24.39 -21.16
CA ILE A 84 -23.45 23.06 -21.72
C ILE A 84 -24.27 22.29 -20.71
N SER A 85 -25.46 21.83 -21.12
CA SER A 85 -26.39 21.14 -20.21
C SER A 85 -27.11 20.00 -20.93
N PRO A 86 -27.58 18.95 -20.23
CA PRO A 86 -28.29 17.84 -20.87
C PRO A 86 -29.56 18.31 -21.60
N ALA A 87 -29.84 17.73 -22.76
CA ALA A 87 -31.01 17.97 -23.59
C ALA A 87 -31.65 16.63 -24.01
N ILE A 88 -32.97 16.56 -23.94
CA ILE A 88 -33.77 15.38 -24.32
C ILE A 88 -34.39 15.63 -25.68
N GLN A 89 -34.12 14.76 -26.66
CA GLN A 89 -34.69 14.86 -28.01
C GLN A 89 -36.01 14.07 -28.09
N MET A 90 -37.15 14.75 -28.25
CA MET A 90 -38.45 14.13 -28.56
C MET A 90 -38.82 14.39 -30.04
N PRO A 91 -39.49 13.46 -30.75
CA PRO A 91 -39.65 13.49 -32.21
C PRO A 91 -40.87 14.26 -32.72
N ALA A 92 -41.69 14.86 -31.86
CA ALA A 92 -42.90 15.55 -32.30
C ALA A 92 -42.62 16.86 -33.08
N SER A 93 -41.44 17.47 -32.92
CA SER A 93 -40.94 18.52 -33.82
C SER A 93 -39.40 18.63 -33.73
N PRO A 94 -38.68 18.95 -34.82
CA PRO A 94 -37.22 19.12 -34.77
C PRO A 94 -36.71 20.26 -33.88
N ASN A 95 -37.61 21.11 -33.36
CA ASN A 95 -37.28 22.37 -32.69
C ASN A 95 -37.69 22.44 -31.21
N ASP A 96 -38.44 21.47 -30.67
CA ASP A 96 -38.88 21.50 -29.27
C ASP A 96 -38.02 20.59 -28.39
N LEU A 97 -37.00 21.18 -27.76
CA LEU A 97 -36.11 20.51 -26.82
C LEU A 97 -36.46 20.97 -25.40
N TYR A 98 -37.24 20.15 -24.69
CA TYR A 98 -37.56 20.39 -23.29
C TYR A 98 -36.44 19.84 -22.40
N PHE A 99 -35.80 20.75 -21.68
CA PHE A 99 -35.14 20.44 -20.43
C PHE A 99 -36.23 20.00 -19.42
N GLY A 100 -35.90 19.17 -18.44
CA GLY A 100 -36.85 18.78 -17.36
C GLY A 100 -37.49 19.96 -16.62
N GLN A 101 -37.02 21.19 -16.85
CA GLN A 101 -37.70 22.47 -16.68
C GLN A 101 -37.19 23.42 -17.77
N GLN A 102 -38.05 24.10 -18.54
CA GLN A 102 -37.77 25.16 -19.55
C GLN A 102 -36.31 25.67 -19.67
N ALA A 103 -35.81 25.83 -20.90
CA ALA A 103 -34.51 26.46 -21.17
C ALA A 103 -34.28 27.68 -20.24
N PRO A 104 -33.10 27.81 -19.60
CA PRO A 104 -32.86 28.90 -18.65
C PRO A 104 -33.17 30.24 -19.32
N ALA A 105 -33.90 31.11 -18.62
CA ALA A 105 -34.38 32.37 -19.20
C ALA A 105 -33.23 33.15 -19.87
N ASN A 106 -33.43 33.58 -21.13
CA ASN A 106 -32.50 34.32 -21.99
C ASN A 106 -31.37 33.52 -22.69
N LEU A 107 -31.43 32.19 -22.74
CA LEU A 107 -30.50 31.36 -23.53
C LEU A 107 -31.19 30.63 -24.69
N THR A 108 -30.51 30.51 -25.82
CA THR A 108 -30.95 29.71 -26.98
C THR A 108 -30.07 28.50 -27.18
N LEU A 109 -30.67 27.42 -27.68
CA LEU A 109 -29.93 26.22 -28.04
C LEU A 109 -29.28 26.40 -29.42
N LEU A 110 -27.97 26.20 -29.48
CA LEU A 110 -27.15 26.30 -30.70
C LEU A 110 -27.01 24.95 -31.41
N GLY A 111 -26.99 23.84 -30.67
CA GLY A 111 -26.83 22.49 -31.22
C GLY A 111 -26.56 21.45 -30.14
N LEU A 112 -26.52 20.19 -30.53
CA LEU A 112 -26.26 19.05 -29.63
C LEU A 112 -24.81 18.58 -29.79
N LEU A 113 -24.18 18.11 -28.72
CA LEU A 113 -22.89 17.42 -28.75
C LEU A 113 -23.07 15.99 -29.31
N SER A 114 -21.99 15.45 -29.88
CA SER A 114 -21.94 14.08 -30.41
C SER A 114 -22.10 12.99 -29.33
N LYS A 115 -21.89 13.35 -28.05
CA LYS A 115 -22.06 12.44 -26.92
C LYS A 115 -23.53 12.05 -26.74
N GLN A 116 -23.79 10.75 -26.84
CA GLN A 116 -25.05 10.13 -26.43
C GLN A 116 -24.90 9.55 -25.03
N LEU A 117 -25.96 9.64 -24.25
CA LEU A 117 -26.01 9.23 -22.87
C LEU A 117 -27.23 8.36 -22.70
N TRP A 118 -27.03 7.17 -22.17
CA TRP A 118 -28.13 6.30 -21.82
C TRP A 118 -27.93 5.88 -20.37
N GLU A 119 -28.99 5.97 -19.60
CA GLU A 119 -29.02 5.41 -18.25
C GLU A 119 -29.87 4.16 -18.29
N GLY A 120 -29.65 3.26 -17.33
CA GLY A 120 -30.50 2.08 -17.27
C GLY A 120 -30.04 1.04 -16.29
N ILE A 121 -30.60 -0.14 -16.49
CA ILE A 121 -30.42 -1.30 -15.63
C ILE A 121 -29.30 -2.15 -16.23
N TYR A 122 -28.37 -2.57 -15.38
CA TYR A 122 -27.22 -3.38 -15.78
C TYR A 122 -27.10 -4.63 -14.92
N ILE A 123 -26.50 -5.64 -15.53
CA ILE A 123 -26.02 -6.87 -14.89
C ILE A 123 -24.54 -7.03 -15.19
N SER A 124 -23.79 -7.74 -14.35
CA SER A 124 -22.38 -8.04 -14.64
C SER A 124 -22.24 -8.95 -15.88
N ASN A 125 -21.20 -8.74 -16.71
CA ASN A 125 -20.98 -9.53 -17.94
C ASN A 125 -20.84 -11.02 -17.67
N TRP A 126 -20.16 -11.41 -16.58
CA TRP A 126 -20.01 -12.83 -16.25
C TRP A 126 -21.37 -13.52 -16.04
N LEU A 127 -22.39 -12.78 -15.56
CA LEU A 127 -23.74 -13.31 -15.38
C LEU A 127 -24.47 -13.42 -16.72
N HIS A 128 -24.24 -12.45 -17.61
CA HIS A 128 -24.75 -12.50 -18.98
C HIS A 128 -24.12 -13.65 -19.80
N ASP A 129 -22.81 -13.89 -19.66
CA ASP A 129 -22.10 -14.96 -20.34
C ASP A 129 -22.65 -16.35 -19.95
N LEU A 130 -23.07 -16.50 -18.69
CA LEU A 130 -23.73 -17.71 -18.18
C LEU A 130 -25.20 -17.80 -18.58
N TYR A 131 -25.92 -16.67 -18.58
CA TYR A 131 -27.34 -16.58 -18.87
C TYR A 131 -27.63 -15.44 -19.85
N PRO A 132 -27.45 -15.66 -21.17
CA PRO A 132 -27.58 -14.60 -22.17
C PRO A 132 -29.00 -14.00 -22.24
N ASN A 133 -30.02 -14.76 -21.85
CA ASN A 133 -31.40 -14.30 -21.80
C ASN A 133 -31.66 -13.17 -20.78
N LEU A 134 -30.76 -12.96 -19.81
CA LEU A 134 -30.86 -11.88 -18.82
C LEU A 134 -30.56 -10.48 -19.41
N SER A 135 -30.18 -10.37 -20.68
CA SER A 135 -30.09 -9.06 -21.35
C SER A 135 -31.45 -8.49 -21.77
N ASP A 136 -32.54 -9.25 -21.68
CA ASP A 136 -33.92 -8.79 -21.97
C ASP A 136 -34.73 -8.74 -20.66
N TRP A 137 -35.39 -7.62 -20.42
CA TRP A 137 -36.26 -7.40 -19.26
C TRP A 137 -37.33 -8.50 -19.07
N ARG A 138 -37.78 -9.15 -20.15
CA ARG A 138 -38.79 -10.21 -20.08
C ARG A 138 -38.35 -11.41 -19.24
N ALA A 139 -37.04 -11.68 -19.17
CA ALA A 139 -36.50 -12.78 -18.36
C ALA A 139 -36.74 -12.56 -16.86
N PHE A 140 -36.78 -11.31 -16.42
CA PHE A 140 -36.97 -10.91 -15.01
C PHE A 140 -38.43 -11.04 -14.52
N ARG A 141 -39.38 -11.41 -15.41
CA ARG A 141 -40.74 -11.81 -15.01
C ARG A 141 -40.81 -13.21 -14.41
N SER A 142 -39.79 -14.03 -14.64
CA SER A 142 -39.73 -15.38 -14.07
C SER A 142 -39.38 -15.32 -12.60
N ARG A 143 -40.19 -15.98 -11.77
CA ARG A 143 -39.94 -16.11 -10.33
C ARG A 143 -38.53 -16.65 -10.02
N ALA A 144 -38.09 -17.65 -10.79
CA ALA A 144 -36.77 -18.26 -10.63
C ALA A 144 -35.62 -17.29 -10.90
N VAL A 145 -35.82 -16.29 -11.78
CA VAL A 145 -34.82 -15.26 -12.07
C VAL A 145 -34.80 -14.21 -10.97
N VAL A 146 -35.97 -13.77 -10.48
CA VAL A 146 -36.07 -12.84 -9.35
C VAL A 146 -35.39 -13.41 -8.10
N ASP A 147 -35.57 -14.70 -7.84
CA ASP A 147 -34.97 -15.39 -6.70
C ASP A 147 -33.43 -15.43 -6.75
N MET A 148 -32.80 -15.21 -7.91
CA MET A 148 -31.33 -15.08 -8.01
C MET A 148 -30.82 -13.77 -7.41
N PHE A 149 -31.66 -12.73 -7.36
CA PHE A 149 -31.30 -11.39 -6.91
C PHE A 149 -31.81 -11.07 -5.50
N THR A 150 -32.24 -12.07 -4.71
CA THR A 150 -32.73 -11.86 -3.33
C THR A 150 -31.60 -11.70 -2.31
N THR A 151 -30.33 -11.71 -2.75
CA THR A 151 -29.19 -11.55 -1.87
C THR A 151 -29.01 -10.08 -1.51
N ASN A 152 -29.03 -9.77 -0.21
CA ASN A 152 -28.84 -8.42 0.28
C ASN A 152 -27.39 -7.94 0.03
N PRO A 153 -27.20 -6.72 -0.50
CA PRO A 153 -25.89 -6.09 -0.56
C PRO A 153 -25.30 -5.86 0.85
N PRO A 154 -23.97 -5.83 1.01
CA PRO A 154 -23.30 -5.67 2.30
C PRO A 154 -23.71 -4.42 3.11
N THR A 155 -24.05 -3.32 2.44
CA THR A 155 -24.52 -2.08 3.07
C THR A 155 -25.96 -2.17 3.58
N PHE A 156 -26.75 -3.17 3.12
CA PHE A 156 -28.15 -3.38 3.50
C PHE A 156 -28.40 -4.74 4.19
N PRO A 157 -27.73 -5.06 5.31
CA PRO A 157 -27.88 -6.35 5.97
C PRO A 157 -29.25 -6.44 6.66
N GLY A 158 -30.21 -7.13 6.02
CA GLY A 158 -31.51 -7.45 6.64
C GLY A 158 -32.73 -6.77 6.03
N VAL A 159 -32.62 -6.20 4.83
CA VAL A 159 -33.82 -5.80 4.07
C VAL A 159 -34.64 -7.04 3.76
N ASN A 160 -35.95 -6.96 4.03
CA ASN A 160 -36.87 -8.06 3.79
C ASN A 160 -37.22 -8.15 2.30
N LEU A 161 -36.44 -8.95 1.57
CA LEU A 161 -36.62 -9.25 0.14
C LEU A 161 -37.50 -10.49 -0.10
N THR A 162 -38.40 -10.83 0.84
CA THR A 162 -39.27 -12.00 0.69
C THR A 162 -40.21 -11.82 -0.48
N GLY A 163 -39.98 -12.57 -1.55
CA GLY A 163 -40.78 -12.42 -2.75
C GLY A 163 -40.30 -11.33 -3.72
N THR A 164 -39.13 -10.70 -3.53
CA THR A 164 -38.63 -9.66 -4.46
C THR A 164 -37.10 -9.68 -4.60
N GLY A 165 -36.57 -9.26 -5.75
CA GLY A 165 -35.13 -9.09 -5.96
C GLY A 165 -34.63 -7.71 -5.52
N ALA A 166 -33.34 -7.57 -5.27
CA ALA A 166 -32.70 -6.29 -4.96
C ALA A 166 -32.29 -5.55 -6.25
N PHE A 167 -32.65 -4.26 -6.36
CA PHE A 167 -32.14 -3.34 -7.36
C PHE A 167 -31.34 -2.22 -6.70
N MET A 168 -30.05 -2.11 -7.01
CA MET A 168 -29.14 -1.15 -6.37
C MET A 168 -29.16 0.22 -7.08
N TRP A 169 -29.34 1.32 -6.33
CA TRP A 169 -29.42 2.70 -6.83
C TRP A 169 -28.40 3.62 -6.15
N ASP A 170 -27.64 4.38 -6.94
CA ASP A 170 -26.40 5.09 -6.54
C ASP A 170 -26.56 6.58 -6.14
N ASP A 171 -27.66 7.25 -6.49
CA ASP A 171 -27.77 8.72 -6.34
C ASP A 171 -28.59 9.14 -5.09
N PRO A 172 -27.95 9.67 -4.04
CA PRO A 172 -28.61 10.14 -2.83
C PRO A 172 -29.26 11.53 -2.95
N VAL A 173 -28.99 12.31 -4.01
CA VAL A 173 -29.41 13.71 -4.15
C VAL A 173 -30.61 13.87 -5.09
N SER A 174 -30.79 12.96 -6.06
CA SER A 174 -31.86 13.03 -7.06
C SER A 174 -33.05 12.12 -6.73
N TRP A 175 -34.01 12.65 -5.95
CA TRP A 175 -35.26 11.96 -5.60
C TRP A 175 -36.23 11.72 -6.77
N TYR A 176 -36.01 12.35 -7.93
CA TYR A 176 -36.94 12.33 -9.06
C TYR A 176 -36.97 10.96 -9.76
N TYR A 177 -35.81 10.37 -10.04
CA TYR A 177 -35.70 9.15 -10.86
C TYR A 177 -36.02 7.84 -10.13
N ILE A 178 -35.86 7.79 -8.80
CA ILE A 178 -36.15 6.55 -8.03
C ILE A 178 -37.63 6.15 -8.17
N SER A 179 -38.52 7.14 -8.22
CA SER A 179 -39.96 6.93 -8.38
C SER A 179 -40.30 6.42 -9.78
N ASP A 180 -39.49 6.73 -10.78
CA ASP A 180 -39.68 6.30 -12.16
C ASP A 180 -39.31 4.81 -12.33
N TYR A 181 -38.20 4.35 -11.73
CA TYR A 181 -37.85 2.92 -11.73
C TYR A 181 -38.89 2.07 -10.99
N GLN A 182 -39.45 2.57 -9.88
CA GLN A 182 -40.55 1.90 -9.18
C GLN A 182 -41.80 1.77 -10.07
N LYS A 183 -42.14 2.81 -10.84
CA LYS A 183 -43.23 2.77 -11.82
C LYS A 183 -42.94 1.80 -12.97
N ILE A 184 -41.72 1.80 -13.51
CA ILE A 184 -41.30 0.88 -14.57
C ILE A 184 -41.43 -0.57 -14.09
N PHE A 185 -40.93 -0.89 -12.89
CA PHE A 185 -41.06 -2.22 -12.31
C PHE A 185 -42.52 -2.62 -12.10
N ALA A 186 -43.35 -1.72 -11.59
CA ALA A 186 -44.77 -1.98 -11.42
C ALA A 186 -45.52 -2.21 -12.75
N GLN A 187 -45.25 -1.41 -13.79
CA GLN A 187 -45.92 -1.50 -15.09
C GLN A 187 -45.46 -2.72 -15.90
N LEU A 188 -44.16 -3.05 -15.84
CA LEU A 188 -43.61 -4.21 -16.53
C LEU A 188 -43.84 -5.53 -15.79
N GLY A 189 -44.31 -5.48 -14.53
CA GLY A 189 -44.55 -6.65 -13.69
C GLY A 189 -43.25 -7.30 -13.23
N LEU A 190 -42.30 -6.49 -12.77
CA LEU A 190 -40.99 -6.90 -12.27
C LEU A 190 -40.96 -6.77 -10.75
N ASP A 191 -40.75 -7.89 -10.04
CA ASP A 191 -40.79 -7.95 -8.58
C ASP A 191 -39.43 -7.55 -7.96
N PHE A 192 -39.04 -6.27 -8.10
CA PHE A 192 -37.78 -5.75 -7.56
C PHE A 192 -37.99 -4.60 -6.57
N THR A 193 -37.21 -4.62 -5.48
CA THR A 193 -37.16 -3.56 -4.48
C THR A 193 -35.94 -2.68 -4.73
N VAL A 194 -36.18 -1.37 -4.88
CA VAL A 194 -35.11 -0.38 -5.09
C VAL A 194 -34.41 -0.05 -3.78
N LEU A 195 -33.10 -0.31 -3.70
CA LEU A 195 -32.23 -0.02 -2.58
C LEU A 195 -31.47 1.28 -2.84
N ASN A 196 -31.76 2.33 -2.07
CA ASN A 196 -31.20 3.66 -2.26
C ASN A 196 -29.93 3.86 -1.41
N TYR A 197 -28.77 3.95 -2.05
CA TYR A 197 -27.49 4.19 -1.38
C TYR A 197 -27.32 5.64 -0.96
N VAL A 198 -26.74 5.84 0.23
CA VAL A 198 -26.50 7.18 0.80
C VAL A 198 -25.23 7.83 0.23
N SER A 199 -24.33 7.03 -0.36
CA SER A 199 -23.11 7.54 -1.00
C SER A 199 -22.66 6.66 -2.17
N THR A 200 -22.09 7.28 -3.18
CA THR A 200 -21.56 6.58 -4.35
C THR A 200 -20.39 5.65 -4.03
N ALA A 201 -19.58 6.02 -3.02
CA ALA A 201 -18.51 5.15 -2.53
C ALA A 201 -19.05 3.83 -1.93
N SER A 202 -20.15 3.88 -1.17
CA SER A 202 -20.78 2.66 -0.62
C SER A 202 -21.43 1.79 -1.69
N PHE A 203 -22.07 2.40 -2.70
CA PHE A 203 -22.62 1.68 -3.83
C PHE A 203 -21.53 0.92 -4.61
N ASN A 204 -20.43 1.60 -4.93
CA ASN A 204 -19.33 0.99 -5.68
C ASN A 204 -18.59 -0.10 -4.87
N ALA A 205 -18.41 0.10 -3.56
CA ALA A 205 -17.81 -0.92 -2.70
C ALA A 205 -18.65 -2.22 -2.64
N ASP A 206 -19.97 -2.08 -2.49
CA ASP A 206 -20.89 -3.23 -2.49
C ASP A 206 -20.91 -3.94 -3.85
N LEU A 207 -20.95 -3.18 -4.94
CA LEU A 207 -20.98 -3.72 -6.30
C LEU A 207 -19.69 -4.49 -6.63
N LEU A 208 -18.53 -3.95 -6.27
CA LEU A 208 -17.24 -4.63 -6.41
C LEU A 208 -17.16 -5.90 -5.56
N ALA A 209 -17.68 -5.88 -4.33
CA ALA A 209 -17.73 -7.06 -3.47
C ALA A 209 -18.65 -8.16 -4.02
N MET A 210 -19.82 -7.77 -4.54
CA MET A 210 -20.77 -8.69 -5.19
C MET A 210 -20.18 -9.26 -6.49
N GLN A 211 -19.46 -8.46 -7.27
CA GLN A 211 -18.75 -8.93 -8.46
C GLN A 211 -17.60 -9.89 -8.11
N ALA A 212 -16.78 -9.58 -7.10
CA ALA A 212 -15.69 -10.44 -6.65
C ALA A 212 -16.19 -11.81 -6.15
N SER A 213 -17.35 -11.82 -5.49
CA SER A 213 -18.01 -13.05 -5.01
C SER A 213 -18.85 -13.76 -6.07
N ARG A 214 -18.94 -13.23 -7.29
CA ARG A 214 -19.87 -13.69 -8.35
C ARG A 214 -21.31 -13.83 -7.84
N THR A 215 -21.75 -12.88 -7.03
CA THR A 215 -23.13 -12.77 -6.57
C THR A 215 -23.94 -12.00 -7.64
N PRO A 216 -25.09 -12.51 -8.11
CA PRO A 216 -25.93 -11.78 -9.07
C PRO A 216 -26.37 -10.43 -8.49
N ALA A 217 -26.04 -9.35 -9.20
CA ALA A 217 -26.44 -8.00 -8.83
C ALA A 217 -27.18 -7.36 -10.01
N LEU A 218 -28.32 -6.73 -9.72
CA LEU A 218 -29.06 -5.88 -10.65
C LEU A 218 -28.92 -4.44 -10.14
N PHE A 219 -28.32 -3.58 -10.95
CA PHE A 219 -27.94 -2.25 -10.49
C PHE A 219 -28.19 -1.19 -11.55
N TRP A 220 -28.40 0.04 -11.10
CA TRP A 220 -28.37 1.21 -11.96
C TRP A 220 -26.93 1.53 -12.33
N ALA A 221 -26.69 1.78 -13.61
CA ALA A 221 -25.45 2.38 -14.04
C ALA A 221 -25.70 3.39 -15.14
N SER A 222 -24.78 4.33 -15.23
CA SER A 222 -24.72 5.35 -16.26
C SER A 222 -23.28 5.41 -16.77
N PRO A 223 -23.04 5.60 -18.07
CA PRO A 223 -21.69 5.77 -18.62
C PRO A 223 -20.94 6.99 -18.05
N PHE A 224 -21.61 7.83 -17.24
CA PHE A 224 -21.00 8.88 -16.44
C PHE A 224 -20.29 8.40 -15.17
N ASN A 225 -20.62 7.22 -14.67
CA ASN A 225 -20.05 6.69 -13.43
C ASN A 225 -18.72 6.01 -13.76
N TYR A 226 -17.65 6.80 -13.82
CA TYR A 226 -16.31 6.37 -14.23
C TYR A 226 -15.73 5.24 -13.35
N GLN A 227 -16.20 5.11 -12.10
CA GLN A 227 -15.83 4.04 -11.19
C GLN A 227 -16.33 2.65 -11.66
N LEU A 228 -17.20 2.62 -12.67
CA LEU A 228 -17.75 1.40 -13.26
C LEU A 228 -17.11 1.01 -14.61
N GLN A 229 -16.11 1.75 -15.13
CA GLN A 229 -15.47 1.41 -16.41
C GLN A 229 -14.68 0.10 -16.37
N ASP A 230 -14.15 -0.26 -15.20
CA ASP A 230 -13.51 -1.57 -14.98
C ASP A 230 -14.54 -2.69 -14.74
N LEU A 231 -15.82 -2.35 -14.57
CA LEU A 231 -16.92 -3.31 -14.49
C LEU A 231 -17.44 -3.60 -15.89
N ASN A 232 -16.92 -4.67 -16.49
CA ASN A 232 -17.53 -5.35 -17.62
C ASN A 232 -19.00 -5.71 -17.28
N ALA A 233 -19.95 -4.86 -17.69
CA ALA A 233 -21.38 -4.99 -17.40
C ALA A 233 -22.24 -4.86 -18.67
N THR A 234 -23.32 -5.64 -18.73
CA THR A 234 -24.25 -5.72 -19.86
C THR A 234 -25.54 -4.99 -19.49
N ARG A 235 -25.98 -4.08 -20.36
CA ARG A 235 -27.25 -3.36 -20.19
C ARG A 235 -28.43 -4.31 -20.43
N VAL A 236 -29.41 -4.26 -19.55
CA VAL A 236 -30.71 -4.93 -19.74
C VAL A 236 -31.56 -4.06 -20.66
N SER A 237 -31.97 -4.63 -21.79
CA SER A 237 -32.85 -3.96 -22.75
C SER A 237 -34.26 -3.90 -22.20
N LEU A 238 -34.77 -2.69 -21.96
CA LEU A 238 -36.17 -2.41 -21.66
C LEU A 238 -36.98 -2.23 -22.98
N PRO A 239 -38.32 -2.14 -22.96
CA PRO A 239 -39.08 -1.80 -24.16
C PRO A 239 -38.55 -0.48 -24.75
N PRO A 240 -38.27 -0.41 -26.06
CA PRO A 240 -37.58 0.73 -26.65
C PRO A 240 -38.32 2.04 -26.33
N PHE A 241 -37.55 3.11 -26.12
CA PHE A 241 -38.09 4.44 -25.86
C PHE A 241 -39.10 4.83 -26.95
N ASP A 242 -40.32 5.12 -26.52
CA ASP A 242 -41.39 5.66 -27.35
C ASP A 242 -41.89 6.94 -26.65
N PRO A 243 -41.72 8.11 -27.30
CA PRO A 243 -42.01 9.41 -26.70
C PRO A 243 -43.50 9.67 -26.49
N ASP A 244 -44.38 9.10 -27.32
CA ASP A 244 -45.83 9.21 -27.15
C ASP A 244 -46.31 8.34 -25.98
N LEU A 245 -45.50 7.35 -25.59
CA LEU A 245 -45.75 6.48 -24.46
C LEU A 245 -44.92 6.82 -23.23
N TYR A 246 -43.91 7.70 -23.31
CA TYR A 246 -42.96 7.94 -22.21
C TYR A 246 -43.57 8.72 -21.06
N LEU A 247 -44.43 9.70 -21.37
CA LEU A 247 -45.18 10.47 -20.38
C LEU A 247 -46.64 10.03 -20.38
N ASP A 248 -47.26 10.04 -19.21
CA ASP A 248 -48.71 9.92 -19.07
C ASP A 248 -49.40 11.28 -19.31
N ASP A 249 -50.74 11.29 -19.32
CA ASP A 249 -51.54 12.51 -19.52
C ASP A 249 -51.30 13.60 -18.46
N SER A 250 -50.62 13.25 -17.34
CA SER A 250 -50.23 14.18 -16.28
C SER A 250 -48.82 14.75 -16.46
N GLY A 251 -48.10 14.33 -17.49
CA GLY A 251 -46.72 14.72 -17.76
C GLY A 251 -45.69 13.99 -16.88
N ALA A 252 -46.08 12.91 -16.19
CA ALA A 252 -45.17 12.07 -15.40
C ALA A 252 -44.74 10.83 -16.19
N VAL A 253 -43.60 10.22 -15.84
CA VAL A 253 -43.12 9.02 -16.54
C VAL A 253 -44.14 7.88 -16.42
N SER A 254 -44.56 7.34 -17.57
CA SER A 254 -45.60 6.32 -17.69
C SER A 254 -45.15 4.93 -17.23
N GLY A 255 -43.83 4.69 -17.24
CA GLY A 255 -43.19 3.41 -16.96
C GLY A 255 -43.31 2.33 -18.04
N ARG A 256 -43.77 2.68 -19.26
CA ARG A 256 -44.05 1.71 -20.34
C ARG A 256 -42.90 1.48 -21.33
N CYS A 257 -41.92 2.37 -21.35
CA CYS A 257 -40.78 2.33 -22.25
C CYS A 257 -39.50 2.77 -21.51
N ASP A 258 -38.36 2.48 -22.13
CA ASP A 258 -37.02 2.79 -21.63
C ASP A 258 -36.79 4.31 -21.54
N PHE A 259 -35.77 4.72 -20.79
CA PHE A 259 -35.38 6.12 -20.68
C PHE A 259 -34.87 6.68 -22.01
N PRO A 260 -35.09 7.98 -22.27
CA PRO A 260 -34.59 8.63 -23.47
C PRO A 260 -33.05 8.62 -23.49
N VAL A 261 -32.48 8.59 -24.69
CA VAL A 261 -31.06 8.84 -24.88
C VAL A 261 -30.83 10.36 -24.76
N TYR A 262 -30.10 10.80 -23.75
CA TYR A 262 -29.75 12.21 -23.56
C TYR A 262 -28.58 12.60 -24.46
N ARG A 263 -28.56 13.86 -24.89
CA ARG A 263 -27.37 14.50 -25.49
C ARG A 263 -27.15 15.83 -24.80
N PHE A 264 -25.92 16.30 -24.71
CA PHE A 264 -25.69 17.64 -24.17
C PHE A 264 -26.06 18.70 -25.22
N GLY A 265 -26.89 19.66 -24.84
CA GLY A 265 -27.18 20.87 -25.61
C GLY A 265 -26.18 21.98 -25.31
N LYS A 266 -25.80 22.70 -26.36
CA LYS A 266 -24.98 23.91 -26.29
C LYS A 266 -25.92 25.12 -26.21
N TYR A 267 -25.97 25.78 -25.07
CA TYR A 267 -26.83 26.93 -24.83
C TYR A 267 -26.00 28.21 -24.79
N VAL A 268 -26.45 29.23 -25.51
CA VAL A 268 -25.75 30.52 -25.66
C VAL A 268 -26.71 31.68 -25.45
N ALA A 269 -26.21 32.81 -24.98
CA ALA A 269 -27.00 34.04 -24.93
C ALA A 269 -27.49 34.45 -26.33
N LEU A 270 -28.71 34.97 -26.39
CA LEU A 270 -29.36 35.44 -27.63
C LEU A 270 -28.48 36.42 -28.44
N ASP A 271 -27.68 37.22 -27.75
CA ASP A 271 -26.82 38.26 -28.31
C ASP A 271 -25.35 37.83 -28.42
N LEU A 272 -24.99 36.57 -28.16
CA LEU A 272 -23.59 36.10 -28.17
C LEU A 272 -22.92 36.29 -29.54
N ASN A 273 -23.65 36.04 -30.63
CA ASN A 273 -23.17 36.25 -32.00
C ASN A 273 -22.72 37.70 -32.26
N VAL A 274 -23.36 38.68 -31.61
CA VAL A 274 -23.05 40.10 -31.77
C VAL A 274 -22.02 40.58 -30.75
N THR A 275 -22.12 40.09 -29.52
CA THR A 275 -21.28 40.53 -28.40
C THR A 275 -19.90 39.85 -28.36
N SER A 276 -19.80 38.62 -28.85
CA SER A 276 -18.56 37.82 -28.89
C SER A 276 -18.62 36.79 -30.03
N PRO A 277 -18.49 37.21 -31.31
CA PRO A 277 -18.62 36.35 -32.48
C PRO A 277 -17.60 35.20 -32.51
N TRP A 278 -16.36 35.43 -32.06
CA TRP A 278 -15.37 34.35 -31.99
C TRP A 278 -15.76 33.26 -30.99
N ALA A 279 -16.27 33.64 -29.81
CA ALA A 279 -16.80 32.69 -28.84
C ALA A 279 -18.04 31.95 -29.38
N PHE A 280 -18.90 32.64 -30.14
CA PHE A 280 -20.05 32.03 -30.81
C PHE A 280 -19.61 30.98 -31.83
N GLU A 281 -18.62 31.27 -32.69
CA GLU A 281 -18.10 30.32 -33.66
C GLU A 281 -17.43 29.12 -33.00
N VAL A 282 -16.62 29.33 -31.95
CA VAL A 282 -16.06 28.22 -31.15
C VAL A 282 -17.19 27.35 -30.61
N MET A 283 -18.26 27.93 -30.08
CA MET A 283 -19.42 27.16 -29.61
C MET A 283 -20.14 26.41 -30.72
N THR A 284 -20.16 26.90 -31.97
CA THR A 284 -20.75 26.12 -33.09
C THR A 284 -19.96 24.87 -33.39
N GLN A 285 -18.61 24.95 -33.35
CA GLN A 285 -17.70 23.86 -33.69
C GLN A 285 -17.34 22.97 -32.49
N PHE A 286 -17.55 23.46 -31.27
CA PHE A 286 -17.25 22.74 -30.04
C PHE A 286 -17.99 21.41 -29.99
N ASP A 287 -17.22 20.33 -29.93
CA ASP A 287 -17.74 18.98 -29.82
C ASP A 287 -16.79 18.08 -29.02
N ILE A 288 -17.35 17.35 -28.06
CA ILE A 288 -16.63 16.43 -27.17
C ILE A 288 -17.23 15.04 -27.34
N THR A 289 -16.37 14.03 -27.55
CA THR A 289 -16.82 12.64 -27.69
C THR A 289 -17.01 11.96 -26.34
N SER A 290 -17.63 10.79 -26.34
CA SER A 290 -17.74 9.95 -25.14
C SER A 290 -16.36 9.61 -24.56
N ASP A 291 -15.39 9.25 -25.42
CA ASP A 291 -14.04 8.87 -25.01
C ASP A 291 -13.28 10.04 -24.38
N ASP A 292 -13.43 11.25 -24.91
CA ASP A 292 -12.83 12.47 -24.34
C ASP A 292 -13.32 12.74 -22.92
N TYR A 293 -14.62 12.56 -22.69
CA TYR A 293 -15.23 12.77 -21.38
C TYR A 293 -14.82 11.68 -20.40
N MET A 294 -14.78 10.42 -20.84
CA MET A 294 -14.31 9.28 -20.05
C MET A 294 -12.84 9.43 -19.67
N TRP A 295 -12.01 9.90 -20.61
CA TRP A 295 -10.60 10.20 -20.38
C TRP A 295 -10.42 11.24 -19.26
N MET A 296 -11.17 12.35 -19.30
CA MET A 296 -11.07 13.38 -18.26
C MET A 296 -11.45 12.86 -16.87
N GLN A 297 -12.54 12.09 -16.78
CA GLN A 297 -13.02 11.54 -15.51
C GLN A 297 -12.05 10.50 -14.91
N ALA A 298 -11.38 9.71 -15.74
CA ALA A 298 -10.36 8.76 -15.27
C ALA A 298 -9.15 9.46 -14.63
N TYR A 299 -8.77 10.64 -15.12
CA TYR A 299 -7.63 11.42 -14.60
C TYR A 299 -7.97 12.17 -13.30
N GLU A 300 -9.20 12.66 -13.15
CA GLU A 300 -9.67 13.37 -11.94
C GLU A 300 -9.66 12.51 -10.67
N ASN A 301 -9.75 11.18 -10.79
CA ASN A 301 -9.79 10.27 -9.64
C ASN A 301 -8.40 10.01 -9.00
N SER A 302 -7.34 10.60 -9.55
CA SER A 302 -6.04 10.67 -8.87
C SER A 302 -6.11 11.75 -7.79
N VAL A 303 -5.86 11.39 -6.53
CA VAL A 303 -6.00 12.23 -5.30
C VAL A 303 -5.19 13.55 -5.34
N TYR A 304 -4.44 13.81 -6.41
CA TYR A 304 -3.47 14.87 -6.55
C TYR A 304 -3.75 15.88 -7.67
N VAL A 305 -4.81 15.73 -8.47
CA VAL A 305 -5.05 16.59 -9.66
C VAL A 305 -6.36 17.36 -9.53
N SER A 306 -6.31 18.68 -9.72
CA SER A 306 -7.50 19.54 -9.73
C SER A 306 -8.26 19.45 -11.06
N ASN A 307 -9.59 19.61 -11.08
CA ASN A 307 -10.42 19.47 -12.30
C ASN A 307 -9.97 20.40 -13.45
N LEU A 308 -9.50 21.61 -13.13
CA LEU A 308 -8.95 22.54 -14.13
C LEU A 308 -7.64 22.03 -14.74
N GLN A 309 -6.81 21.34 -13.95
CA GLN A 309 -5.55 20.76 -14.41
C GLN A 309 -5.79 19.56 -15.34
N SER A 310 -6.85 18.77 -15.09
CA SER A 310 -7.30 17.70 -15.99
C SER A 310 -7.78 18.26 -17.34
N ALA A 311 -8.59 19.32 -17.32
CA ALA A 311 -9.02 20.02 -18.54
C ALA A 311 -7.83 20.58 -19.33
N CYS A 312 -6.83 21.10 -18.63
CA CYS A 312 -5.57 21.58 -19.20
C CYS A 312 -4.78 20.48 -19.94
N GLN A 313 -4.69 19.30 -19.34
CA GLN A 313 -3.99 18.16 -19.95
C GLN A 313 -4.75 17.66 -21.17
N TRP A 314 -6.08 17.58 -21.10
CA TRP A 314 -6.91 17.24 -22.26
C TRP A 314 -6.70 18.24 -23.41
N ALA A 315 -6.70 19.54 -23.11
CA ALA A 315 -6.49 20.58 -24.09
C ALA A 315 -5.09 20.50 -24.73
N LYS A 316 -4.03 20.23 -23.97
CA LYS A 316 -2.69 20.03 -24.53
C LYS A 316 -2.60 18.79 -25.43
N ALA A 317 -3.23 17.68 -25.02
CA ALA A 317 -3.25 16.45 -25.81
C ALA A 317 -4.05 16.60 -27.13
N ASN A 318 -5.12 17.39 -27.11
CA ASN A 318 -6.05 17.55 -28.23
C ASN A 318 -5.89 18.88 -28.98
N GLU A 319 -4.72 19.51 -28.90
CA GLU A 319 -4.43 20.84 -29.44
C GLU A 319 -4.81 21.00 -30.92
N ARG A 320 -4.48 20.01 -31.75
CA ARG A 320 -4.81 20.04 -33.19
C ARG A 320 -6.32 20.04 -33.45
N ARG A 321 -7.11 19.43 -32.58
CA ARG A 321 -8.55 19.25 -32.75
C ARG A 321 -9.29 20.52 -32.36
N TRP A 322 -9.06 21.05 -31.17
CA TRP A 322 -9.78 22.25 -30.74
C TRP A 322 -9.30 23.53 -31.41
N LYS A 323 -8.06 23.59 -31.91
CA LYS A 323 -7.62 24.72 -32.76
C LYS A 323 -8.38 24.83 -34.08
N GLN A 324 -8.98 23.74 -34.57
CA GLN A 324 -9.86 23.77 -35.76
C GLN A 324 -11.23 24.37 -35.45
N TRP A 325 -11.64 24.42 -34.18
CA TRP A 325 -12.87 25.09 -33.75
C TRP A 325 -12.73 26.62 -33.76
N ILE A 326 -11.49 27.11 -33.79
CA ILE A 326 -11.18 28.53 -33.88
C ILE A 326 -11.08 28.89 -35.37
N PRO A 327 -11.87 29.87 -35.83
CA PRO A 327 -11.90 30.23 -37.25
C PRO A 327 -10.55 30.76 -37.73
N VAL A 328 -10.19 30.41 -38.97
CA VAL A 328 -8.93 30.84 -39.60
C VAL A 328 -8.84 32.37 -39.71
N ALA A 329 -9.98 33.08 -39.74
CA ALA A 329 -10.06 34.53 -39.75
C ALA A 329 -9.53 35.17 -38.45
N PHE A 330 -9.68 34.51 -37.31
CA PHE A 330 -9.07 34.93 -36.03
C PHE A 330 -7.52 34.98 -36.15
N PHE A 331 -6.94 34.15 -37.01
CA PHE A 331 -5.49 34.08 -37.25
C PHE A 331 -5.02 34.92 -38.45
N ARG A 332 -5.91 35.64 -39.16
CA ARG A 332 -5.57 36.43 -40.36
C ARG A 332 -5.98 37.89 -40.21
N SER A 333 -5.04 38.73 -39.80
CA SER A 333 -5.04 40.14 -40.17
C SER A 333 -4.17 40.34 -41.42
N GLU A 334 -4.79 40.61 -42.58
CA GLU A 334 -4.47 41.70 -43.51
C GLU A 334 -5.04 41.52 -44.95
N ILE A 335 -5.19 42.67 -45.61
CA ILE A 335 -6.16 43.08 -46.64
C ILE A 335 -5.68 42.83 -48.09
N CYS A 336 -6.64 42.64 -49.01
CA CYS A 336 -6.76 43.43 -50.26
C CYS A 336 -8.16 43.27 -50.88
N SER A 337 -8.86 44.38 -51.14
CA SER A 337 -10.14 44.42 -51.83
C SER A 337 -10.05 45.22 -53.14
N ALA A 338 -10.43 44.58 -54.24
CA ALA A 338 -11.14 45.18 -55.38
C ALA A 338 -11.90 44.04 -56.09
N GLY A 339 -13.23 44.14 -56.05
CA GLY A 339 -14.16 43.04 -56.32
C GLY A 339 -14.23 42.54 -57.77
N GLN A 340 -14.76 41.32 -57.84
CA GLN A 340 -15.11 40.46 -58.98
C GLN A 340 -13.95 39.67 -59.60
N GLU A 341 -14.04 38.37 -59.32
CA GLU A 341 -13.34 37.21 -59.85
C GLU A 341 -13.04 37.28 -61.37
N ASN A 342 -11.75 37.18 -61.71
CA ASN A 342 -11.28 36.78 -63.05
C ASN A 342 -10.56 35.42 -62.95
N ILE A 343 -11.24 34.43 -62.38
CA ILE A 343 -10.66 33.09 -62.19
C ILE A 343 -10.66 32.37 -63.55
N GLY A 344 -9.50 31.91 -64.01
CA GLY A 344 -9.28 31.26 -65.31
C GLY A 344 -8.83 32.17 -66.45
N ARG A 345 -8.77 33.50 -66.25
CA ARG A 345 -8.36 34.48 -67.27
C ARG A 345 -7.31 35.44 -66.74
N PHE A 346 -6.55 36.15 -67.60
CA PHE A 346 -5.66 37.22 -67.15
C PHE A 346 -5.78 38.51 -67.98
N ALA A 347 -5.48 39.67 -67.36
CA ALA A 347 -5.41 40.98 -68.01
C ALA A 347 -3.94 41.36 -68.29
N ASP A 348 -3.61 41.58 -69.56
CA ASP A 348 -2.28 42.02 -70.00
C ASP A 348 -2.05 43.50 -69.65
N ALA A 349 -0.79 43.88 -69.42
CA ALA A 349 -0.36 45.10 -68.75
C ALA A 349 -0.47 46.39 -69.59
N LEU A 350 -1.29 46.44 -70.64
CA LEU A 350 -1.63 47.70 -71.32
C LEU A 350 -3.10 47.71 -71.76
N ASN A 351 -3.86 48.60 -71.12
CA ASN A 351 -5.27 48.95 -71.35
C ASN A 351 -6.32 47.90 -70.98
N ARG A 352 -7.09 48.26 -69.94
CA ARG A 352 -8.31 47.58 -69.48
C ARG A 352 -9.29 47.39 -70.65
N THR A 353 -9.59 46.14 -71.04
CA THR A 353 -10.95 45.62 -71.38
C THR A 353 -11.05 44.18 -71.94
N PHE A 354 -10.00 43.33 -71.97
CA PHE A 354 -10.17 41.91 -72.38
C PHE A 354 -9.36 40.91 -71.52
N CYS A 355 -9.99 39.80 -71.11
CA CYS A 355 -9.40 38.73 -70.30
C CYS A 355 -9.18 37.46 -71.15
N ALA A 356 -7.94 36.93 -71.23
CA ALA A 356 -7.56 35.75 -72.04
C ALA A 356 -7.39 34.47 -71.19
N GLU A 357 -7.74 33.29 -71.73
CA GLU A 357 -7.74 31.99 -71.01
C GLU A 357 -6.35 31.32 -70.94
N CYS A 358 -6.06 30.63 -69.82
CA CYS A 358 -4.79 29.91 -69.61
C CYS A 358 -4.70 28.59 -70.39
N ARG A 359 -3.49 28.21 -70.84
CA ARG A 359 -3.26 26.93 -71.54
C ARG A 359 -3.22 25.75 -70.55
N PRO A 360 -3.52 24.50 -70.98
CA PRO A 360 -3.35 23.31 -70.16
C PRO A 360 -1.96 23.24 -69.49
N GLY A 361 -1.93 22.75 -68.26
CA GLY A 361 -0.79 22.81 -67.34
C GLY A 361 -0.61 24.16 -66.64
N HIS A 362 -1.47 25.15 -66.87
CA HIS A 362 -1.41 26.46 -66.20
C HIS A 362 -2.80 26.87 -65.71
N PHE A 363 -2.85 27.60 -64.59
CA PHE A 363 -4.08 28.13 -64.00
C PHE A 363 -3.94 29.61 -63.67
N SER A 364 -5.06 30.31 -63.48
CA SER A 364 -5.06 31.67 -62.93
C SER A 364 -6.16 31.82 -61.90
N ALA A 365 -5.78 31.97 -60.62
CA ALA A 365 -6.73 32.16 -59.54
C ALA A 365 -7.28 33.60 -59.46
N ASN A 366 -6.47 34.60 -59.85
CA ASN A 366 -6.73 36.00 -59.52
C ASN A 366 -6.80 36.95 -60.72
N GLY A 367 -6.81 36.47 -61.96
CA GLY A 367 -6.99 37.39 -63.08
C GLY A 367 -5.73 38.09 -63.60
N SER A 368 -4.55 37.81 -63.05
CA SER A 368 -3.34 38.63 -63.26
C SER A 368 -2.29 37.99 -64.16
N ALA A 369 -2.11 36.66 -64.09
CA ALA A 369 -1.20 35.90 -64.96
C ALA A 369 -1.53 34.40 -64.95
N CYS A 370 -1.15 33.66 -66.00
CA CYS A 370 -1.20 32.19 -66.02
C CYS A 370 0.06 31.60 -65.39
N VAL A 371 -0.11 30.83 -64.31
CA VAL A 371 0.97 30.21 -63.55
C VAL A 371 0.97 28.70 -63.80
N PRO A 372 2.13 28.04 -63.99
CA PRO A 372 2.17 26.58 -64.18
C PRO A 372 1.66 25.86 -62.93
N CYS A 373 0.98 24.73 -63.13
CA CYS A 373 0.50 23.91 -62.03
C CYS A 373 1.65 23.44 -61.13
N PRO A 374 1.58 23.65 -59.80
CA PRO A 374 2.62 23.18 -58.88
C PRO A 374 2.68 21.64 -58.88
N MET A 375 3.82 21.11 -58.41
CA MET A 375 3.97 19.65 -58.27
C MET A 375 2.85 19.07 -57.41
N GLY A 376 2.32 17.91 -57.83
CA GLY A 376 1.16 17.29 -57.18
C GLY A 376 -0.20 17.77 -57.71
N THR A 377 -0.21 18.63 -58.73
CA THR A 377 -1.43 19.07 -59.42
C THR A 377 -1.23 19.09 -60.94
N PHE A 378 -2.33 18.96 -61.69
CA PHE A 378 -2.34 19.01 -63.14
C PHE A 378 -3.51 19.86 -63.66
N ALA A 379 -3.40 20.39 -64.88
CA ALA A 379 -4.51 21.05 -65.57
C ALA A 379 -4.62 20.47 -66.98
N ASP A 380 -5.67 19.69 -67.21
CA ASP A 380 -5.93 18.99 -68.48
C ASP A 380 -6.75 19.82 -69.48
N ALA A 381 -7.40 20.88 -69.02
CA ALA A 381 -8.24 21.78 -69.82
C ALA A 381 -7.74 23.25 -69.83
N PRO A 382 -8.00 24.01 -70.90
CA PRO A 382 -7.74 25.46 -70.95
C PRO A 382 -8.69 26.26 -70.04
N GLY A 383 -8.27 27.45 -69.63
CA GLY A 383 -9.06 28.37 -68.80
C GLY A 383 -9.23 27.91 -67.36
N MET A 384 -8.42 26.97 -66.88
CA MET A 384 -8.55 26.45 -65.51
C MET A 384 -8.31 27.53 -64.46
N SER A 385 -9.27 27.59 -63.56
CA SER A 385 -9.36 28.53 -62.46
C SER A 385 -8.49 28.08 -61.26
N SER A 386 -8.27 26.77 -61.16
CA SER A 386 -7.34 26.09 -60.25
C SER A 386 -6.86 24.77 -60.88
N CYS A 387 -5.68 24.27 -60.49
CA CYS A 387 -5.20 22.95 -60.93
C CYS A 387 -5.92 21.84 -60.16
N GLN A 388 -6.18 20.72 -60.85
CA GLN A 388 -6.72 19.52 -60.23
C GLN A 388 -5.63 18.78 -59.44
N PRO A 389 -5.91 18.30 -58.23
CA PRO A 389 -4.94 17.55 -57.45
C PRO A 389 -4.71 16.14 -58.02
N CYS A 390 -3.48 15.65 -57.92
CA CYS A 390 -3.20 14.24 -58.13
C CYS A 390 -3.96 13.38 -57.08
N PRO A 391 -4.29 12.12 -57.40
CA PRO A 391 -4.92 11.19 -56.47
C PRO A 391 -4.12 11.01 -55.16
N TYR A 392 -4.80 10.54 -54.11
CA TYR A 392 -4.20 10.36 -52.79
C TYR A 392 -2.87 9.58 -52.84
N LEU A 393 -1.85 10.09 -52.13
CA LEU A 393 -0.46 9.57 -52.10
C LEU A 393 0.26 9.57 -53.46
N SER A 394 -0.06 10.51 -54.35
CA SER A 394 0.65 10.70 -55.62
C SER A 394 1.03 12.15 -55.88
N THR A 395 2.10 12.35 -56.67
CA THR A 395 2.65 13.65 -57.05
C THR A 395 3.18 13.63 -58.48
N THR A 396 3.44 14.79 -59.06
CA THR A 396 4.08 14.92 -60.39
C THR A 396 5.58 15.18 -60.24
N LEU A 397 6.38 14.78 -61.23
CA LEU A 397 7.84 14.97 -61.21
C LEU A 397 8.26 16.42 -61.47
N HIS A 398 7.45 17.18 -62.20
CA HIS A 398 7.74 18.55 -62.63
C HIS A 398 6.48 19.41 -62.58
N THR A 399 6.66 20.73 -62.52
CA THR A 399 5.57 21.71 -62.59
C THR A 399 4.97 21.79 -64.00
N GLY A 400 3.72 22.22 -64.10
CA GLY A 400 3.03 22.38 -65.38
C GLY A 400 2.47 21.08 -65.98
N SER A 401 2.22 20.06 -65.14
CA SER A 401 1.66 18.79 -65.58
C SER A 401 0.30 18.96 -66.25
N ARG A 402 0.09 18.20 -67.34
CA ARG A 402 -1.05 18.37 -68.25
C ARG A 402 -2.05 17.22 -68.18
N SER A 403 -1.76 16.17 -67.42
CA SER A 403 -2.59 14.97 -67.40
C SER A 403 -2.40 14.14 -66.12
N LEU A 404 -3.45 13.39 -65.76
CA LEU A 404 -3.43 12.46 -64.63
C LEU A 404 -2.33 11.38 -64.73
N SER A 405 -1.93 11.00 -65.95
CA SER A 405 -0.86 10.01 -66.18
C SER A 405 0.53 10.47 -65.74
N ASP A 406 0.71 11.76 -65.49
CA ASP A 406 1.97 12.31 -64.97
C ASP A 406 2.08 12.18 -63.44
N CYS A 407 1.00 11.77 -62.76
CA CYS A 407 1.00 11.51 -61.32
C CYS A 407 1.64 10.14 -61.03
N LEU A 408 2.60 10.11 -60.11
CA LEU A 408 3.30 8.93 -59.61
C LEU A 408 3.16 8.83 -58.09
N CYS A 409 3.15 7.62 -57.54
CA CYS A 409 3.07 7.46 -56.09
C CYS A 409 4.25 8.14 -55.39
N THR A 410 3.96 8.91 -54.33
CA THR A 410 4.98 9.62 -53.56
C THR A 410 5.89 8.63 -52.83
N ALA A 411 7.10 9.06 -52.45
CA ALA A 411 7.91 8.30 -51.51
C ALA A 411 7.07 7.95 -50.26
N GLY A 412 7.27 6.75 -49.72
CA GLY A 412 6.43 6.17 -48.68
C GLY A 412 5.18 5.44 -49.19
N SER A 413 4.93 5.42 -50.50
CA SER A 413 3.81 4.69 -51.08
C SER A 413 4.21 3.95 -52.35
N TYR A 414 3.49 2.87 -52.64
CA TYR A 414 3.71 2.06 -53.83
C TYR A 414 2.44 1.95 -54.66
N GLU A 415 2.65 1.71 -55.96
CA GLU A 415 1.56 1.57 -56.92
C GLU A 415 0.90 0.20 -56.81
N ARG A 416 -0.41 0.17 -56.55
CA ARG A 416 -1.19 -1.07 -56.56
C ARG A 416 -1.92 -1.30 -57.89
N ILE A 417 -2.51 -0.24 -58.46
CA ILE A 417 -3.33 -0.31 -59.69
C ILE A 417 -3.10 0.95 -60.55
N ARG A 418 -2.89 0.78 -61.85
CA ARG A 418 -2.85 1.86 -62.86
C ARG A 418 -3.71 1.52 -64.08
N ALA A 419 -4.74 2.33 -64.30
CA ALA A 419 -5.58 2.32 -65.50
C ALA A 419 -5.76 3.78 -66.01
N ASN A 420 -6.10 3.97 -67.29
CA ASN A 420 -6.13 5.28 -67.98
C ASN A 420 -6.92 6.41 -67.27
N THR A 421 -7.76 6.09 -66.28
CA THR A 421 -8.53 7.04 -65.47
C THR A 421 -8.40 6.83 -63.95
N GLN A 422 -7.56 5.90 -63.48
CA GLN A 422 -7.43 5.56 -62.05
C GLN A 422 -6.00 5.18 -61.67
N LEU A 423 -5.41 5.92 -60.73
CA LEU A 423 -4.15 5.61 -60.05
C LEU A 423 -4.44 5.36 -58.56
N VAL A 424 -4.02 4.21 -58.05
CA VAL A 424 -4.17 3.86 -56.63
C VAL A 424 -2.81 3.60 -55.98
N CYS A 425 -2.42 4.51 -55.10
CA CYS A 425 -1.20 4.43 -54.30
C CYS A 425 -1.54 3.98 -52.88
N ILE A 426 -0.76 3.05 -52.34
CA ILE A 426 -0.90 2.54 -50.96
C ILE A 426 0.36 2.88 -50.18
N ALA A 427 0.19 3.42 -48.97
CA ALA A 427 1.31 3.66 -48.06
C ALA A 427 1.97 2.34 -47.64
N CYS A 428 3.29 2.34 -47.48
CA CYS A 428 3.98 1.17 -46.95
C CYS A 428 3.51 0.85 -45.52
N ASP A 429 3.23 -0.42 -45.24
CA ASP A 429 2.92 -0.87 -43.89
C ASP A 429 4.13 -0.65 -42.95
N PRO A 430 3.93 -0.64 -41.61
CA PRO A 430 4.98 -0.34 -40.64
C PRO A 430 6.17 -1.33 -40.66
N THR A 431 6.13 -2.35 -41.50
CA THR A 431 7.20 -3.33 -41.70
C THR A 431 8.14 -2.97 -42.87
N GLY A 432 7.91 -1.85 -43.57
CA GLY A 432 8.73 -1.45 -44.70
C GLY A 432 8.63 0.03 -45.09
N TYR A 433 9.48 0.45 -46.03
CA TYR A 433 9.60 1.84 -46.48
C TYR A 433 9.77 1.94 -48.01
N ALA A 434 9.47 3.10 -48.59
CA ALA A 434 9.72 3.40 -50.01
C ALA A 434 10.43 4.74 -50.15
N SER A 435 11.67 4.72 -50.63
CA SER A 435 12.54 5.91 -50.65
C SER A 435 12.44 6.75 -51.93
N SER A 436 11.81 6.22 -52.98
CA SER A 436 11.74 6.85 -54.30
C SER A 436 10.30 7.08 -54.76
N ILE A 437 10.09 8.12 -55.56
CA ILE A 437 8.79 8.41 -56.21
C ILE A 437 8.55 7.38 -57.32
N GLY A 438 7.37 6.78 -57.36
CA GLY A 438 6.98 5.77 -58.35
C GLY A 438 7.45 4.34 -58.05
N GLN A 439 7.78 4.04 -56.79
CA GLN A 439 8.23 2.71 -56.38
C GLN A 439 7.09 1.68 -56.49
N LEU A 440 7.39 0.48 -57.00
CA LEU A 440 6.38 -0.56 -57.24
C LEU A 440 6.09 -1.45 -56.03
N GLN A 441 7.03 -1.54 -55.07
CA GLN A 441 6.90 -2.32 -53.83
C GLN A 441 7.72 -1.70 -52.70
N CYS A 442 7.29 -1.89 -51.46
CA CYS A 442 8.01 -1.43 -50.27
C CYS A 442 9.23 -2.30 -49.95
N THR A 443 10.31 -1.68 -49.51
CA THR A 443 11.50 -2.36 -49.00
C THR A 443 11.27 -2.74 -47.53
N PRO A 444 11.44 -4.01 -47.12
CA PRO A 444 11.20 -4.43 -45.75
C PRO A 444 12.28 -3.88 -44.79
N CYS A 445 11.90 -3.60 -43.55
CA CYS A 445 12.82 -3.33 -42.45
C CYS A 445 13.58 -4.61 -42.02
N GLN A 446 14.70 -4.46 -41.30
CA GLN A 446 15.49 -5.58 -40.79
C GLN A 446 14.73 -6.37 -39.70
N SER A 447 15.20 -7.58 -39.37
CA SER A 447 14.52 -8.45 -38.39
C SER A 447 14.35 -7.77 -37.02
N HIS A 448 13.16 -7.88 -36.42
CA HIS A 448 12.79 -7.23 -35.15
C HIS A 448 12.83 -5.69 -35.17
N SER A 449 12.68 -5.08 -36.37
CA SER A 449 12.53 -3.63 -36.54
C SER A 449 11.28 -3.27 -37.35
N THR A 450 10.62 -2.18 -36.96
CA THR A 450 9.42 -1.63 -37.58
C THR A 450 9.49 -0.10 -37.61
N THR A 451 8.77 0.54 -38.51
CA THR A 451 8.64 1.99 -38.56
C THR A 451 7.52 2.46 -37.64
N ASN A 452 7.68 3.63 -37.03
CA ASN A 452 6.66 4.19 -36.12
C ASN A 452 5.40 4.67 -36.85
N THR A 453 5.49 4.89 -38.16
CA THR A 453 4.39 5.39 -39.00
C THR A 453 4.28 4.55 -40.27
N THR A 454 3.06 4.45 -40.79
CA THR A 454 2.82 3.96 -42.15
C THR A 454 3.39 4.96 -43.16
N GLY A 455 3.88 4.45 -44.28
CA GLY A 455 4.43 5.23 -45.38
C GLY A 455 5.81 5.83 -45.12
N ALA A 456 6.69 5.10 -44.44
CA ALA A 456 8.06 5.53 -44.20
C ALA A 456 8.84 5.74 -45.52
N THR A 457 9.64 6.81 -45.57
CA THR A 457 10.38 7.23 -46.77
C THR A 457 11.86 6.87 -46.73
N SER A 458 12.37 6.31 -45.62
CA SER A 458 13.80 6.02 -45.48
C SER A 458 14.07 4.80 -44.60
N ALA A 459 15.25 4.19 -44.81
CA ALA A 459 15.73 3.08 -43.98
C ALA A 459 15.96 3.50 -42.52
N GLY A 460 16.35 4.75 -42.28
CA GLY A 460 16.55 5.30 -40.93
C GLY A 460 15.25 5.49 -40.14
N SER A 461 14.10 5.24 -40.77
CA SER A 461 12.80 5.22 -40.08
C SER A 461 12.48 3.85 -39.46
N CYS A 462 13.28 2.81 -39.73
CA CYS A 462 13.15 1.49 -39.10
C CYS A 462 13.78 1.52 -37.70
N ALA A 463 12.99 1.20 -36.67
CA ALA A 463 13.37 1.21 -35.26
C ALA A 463 13.14 -0.18 -34.64
N CYS A 464 13.96 -0.59 -33.68
CA CYS A 464 13.75 -1.86 -32.96
C CYS A 464 12.42 -1.84 -32.19
N THR A 465 11.70 -2.96 -32.20
CA THR A 465 10.42 -3.12 -31.48
C THR A 465 10.62 -3.18 -29.96
N GLU A 466 9.56 -2.94 -29.18
CA GLU A 466 9.59 -3.14 -27.72
C GLU A 466 10.13 -4.53 -27.35
N GLY A 467 10.98 -4.58 -26.32
CA GLY A 467 11.69 -5.81 -25.93
C GLY A 467 13.00 -6.08 -26.69
N TYR A 468 13.37 -5.23 -27.65
CA TYR A 468 14.67 -5.25 -28.34
C TYR A 468 15.35 -3.88 -28.27
N TYR A 469 16.68 -3.85 -28.32
CA TYR A 469 17.49 -2.63 -28.34
C TYR A 469 18.55 -2.68 -29.44
N GLU A 470 19.05 -1.52 -29.85
CA GLU A 470 20.06 -1.42 -30.90
C GLU A 470 21.47 -1.58 -30.31
N ALA A 471 22.13 -2.70 -30.61
CA ALA A 471 23.47 -3.00 -30.10
C ALA A 471 24.59 -2.43 -30.99
N GLN A 472 24.34 -2.37 -32.30
CA GLN A 472 25.19 -1.79 -33.36
C GLN A 472 24.25 -1.22 -34.44
N GLU A 473 24.70 -0.23 -35.24
CA GLU A 473 23.87 0.44 -36.26
C GLU A 473 22.99 -0.56 -37.05
N GLY A 474 21.68 -0.49 -36.82
CA GLY A 474 20.65 -1.30 -37.48
C GLY A 474 20.40 -2.72 -36.93
N HIS A 475 21.19 -3.23 -35.97
CA HIS A 475 21.03 -4.59 -35.42
C HIS A 475 20.29 -4.61 -34.08
N CYS A 476 19.09 -5.20 -34.07
CA CYS A 476 18.25 -5.35 -32.89
C CYS A 476 18.59 -6.62 -32.09
N GLN A 477 18.95 -6.46 -30.81
CA GLN A 477 19.22 -7.55 -29.88
C GLN A 477 18.15 -7.61 -28.77
N ALA A 478 17.87 -8.80 -28.26
CA ALA A 478 16.88 -9.01 -27.21
C ALA A 478 17.25 -8.26 -25.91
N CYS A 479 16.25 -7.73 -25.21
CA CYS A 479 16.44 -6.97 -23.98
C CYS A 479 17.07 -7.85 -22.87
N PRO A 480 18.17 -7.40 -22.22
CA PRO A 480 18.78 -8.15 -21.13
C PRO A 480 17.85 -8.26 -19.91
N GLY A 481 17.99 -9.35 -19.14
CA GLY A 481 17.24 -9.56 -17.91
C GLY A 481 17.47 -8.45 -16.89
N GLY A 482 16.42 -7.94 -16.26
CA GLY A 482 16.49 -6.79 -15.35
C GLY A 482 16.43 -5.41 -16.02
N ALA A 483 16.36 -5.36 -17.36
CA ALA A 483 16.21 -4.12 -18.12
C ALA A 483 14.81 -3.95 -18.74
N GLN A 484 14.45 -2.70 -18.99
CA GLN A 484 13.30 -2.24 -19.74
C GLN A 484 13.80 -1.58 -21.02
N CYS A 485 13.47 -2.18 -22.16
CA CYS A 485 13.82 -1.67 -23.48
C CYS A 485 12.57 -1.09 -24.13
N ALA A 486 12.51 0.23 -24.26
CA ALA A 486 11.41 0.95 -24.91
C ALA A 486 11.40 0.80 -26.45
N GLY A 487 12.41 0.11 -27.02
CA GLY A 487 12.62 0.05 -28.47
C GLY A 487 13.21 1.36 -29.03
N SER A 488 13.31 1.48 -30.35
CA SER A 488 13.65 2.71 -31.07
C SER A 488 14.97 3.41 -30.69
N GLY A 489 16.11 2.71 -30.83
CA GLY A 489 17.45 3.27 -30.60
C GLY A 489 17.74 3.67 -29.15
N ALA A 490 16.77 3.52 -28.24
CA ALA A 490 16.92 3.83 -26.83
C ALA A 490 17.77 2.77 -26.11
N MET A 491 18.68 3.23 -25.26
CA MET A 491 19.51 2.35 -24.43
C MET A 491 18.64 1.61 -23.39
N PRO A 492 18.93 0.34 -23.06
CA PRO A 492 18.20 -0.38 -22.02
C PRO A 492 18.28 0.32 -20.66
N LEU A 493 17.14 0.58 -20.03
CA LEU A 493 17.05 1.19 -18.70
C LEU A 493 16.78 0.12 -17.65
N ALA A 494 17.20 0.32 -16.41
CA ALA A 494 16.94 -0.66 -15.36
C ALA A 494 15.43 -0.75 -15.03
N LYS A 495 14.90 -1.96 -14.88
CA LYS A 495 13.54 -2.17 -14.35
C LYS A 495 13.47 -1.75 -12.87
N VAL A 496 12.26 -1.53 -12.36
CA VAL A 496 12.03 -1.37 -10.91
C VAL A 496 12.66 -2.55 -10.17
N GLY A 497 13.43 -2.26 -9.12
CA GLY A 497 14.21 -3.24 -8.36
C GLY A 497 15.60 -3.56 -8.91
N TYR A 498 15.98 -3.03 -10.08
CA TYR A 498 17.29 -3.26 -10.69
C TYR A 498 18.11 -1.97 -10.77
N TRP A 499 19.44 -2.11 -10.70
CA TRP A 499 20.42 -1.03 -10.85
C TRP A 499 21.52 -1.44 -11.81
N SER A 500 22.05 -0.49 -12.59
CA SER A 500 23.17 -0.72 -13.51
C SER A 500 24.34 0.21 -13.18
N SER A 501 25.55 -0.26 -13.44
CA SER A 501 26.79 0.51 -13.19
C SER A 501 27.17 1.38 -14.38
N ALA A 502 27.79 2.53 -14.14
CA ALA A 502 28.34 3.38 -15.19
C ALA A 502 29.46 2.69 -16.01
N GLY A 503 30.19 1.74 -15.41
CA GLY A 503 31.27 1.02 -16.08
C GLY A 503 30.78 -0.08 -17.04
N ASN A 504 29.70 -0.78 -16.65
CA ASN A 504 29.07 -1.84 -17.43
C ASN A 504 27.55 -1.58 -17.49
N PRO A 505 27.08 -0.72 -18.41
CA PRO A 505 25.68 -0.26 -18.42
C PRO A 505 24.68 -1.32 -18.91
N LEU A 506 25.17 -2.43 -19.49
CA LEU A 506 24.34 -3.56 -19.93
C LEU A 506 24.21 -4.67 -18.88
N GLU A 507 24.90 -4.54 -17.73
CA GLU A 507 24.75 -5.44 -16.59
C GLU A 507 23.81 -4.82 -15.56
N PHE A 508 22.70 -5.52 -15.30
CA PHE A 508 21.67 -5.11 -14.35
C PHE A 508 21.77 -6.00 -13.11
N TYR A 509 21.85 -5.39 -11.94
CA TYR A 509 21.97 -6.05 -10.66
C TYR A 509 20.67 -5.85 -9.87
N LEU A 510 20.19 -6.89 -9.20
CA LEU A 510 19.00 -6.82 -8.35
C LEU A 510 19.36 -6.10 -7.05
N CYS A 511 18.57 -5.09 -6.70
CA CYS A 511 18.71 -4.35 -5.45
C CYS A 511 18.03 -5.09 -4.30
N SER A 512 18.56 -4.91 -3.08
CA SER A 512 18.01 -5.54 -1.87
C SER A 512 16.53 -5.21 -1.60
N SER A 513 16.01 -4.09 -2.10
CA SER A 513 14.56 -3.83 -2.08
C SER A 513 14.11 -3.00 -3.29
N PRO A 514 12.86 -3.19 -3.77
CA PRO A 514 12.31 -2.43 -4.90
C PRO A 514 12.26 -0.93 -4.66
N GLY A 515 12.13 -0.50 -3.39
CA GLY A 515 12.08 0.90 -2.99
C GLY A 515 13.41 1.65 -3.09
N ARG A 516 14.55 0.94 -3.13
CA ARG A 516 15.88 1.56 -3.33
C ARG A 516 16.17 1.87 -4.79
N CYS A 517 15.61 1.08 -5.69
CA CYS A 517 15.87 1.15 -7.12
C CYS A 517 14.54 1.33 -7.86
N PRO A 518 14.05 2.57 -8.04
CA PRO A 518 12.75 2.84 -8.65
C PRO A 518 12.68 2.49 -10.15
N GLY A 519 13.78 2.05 -10.77
CA GLY A 519 13.87 1.81 -12.21
C GLY A 519 13.92 3.11 -13.02
N GLY A 520 14.30 3.02 -14.29
CA GLY A 520 14.33 4.17 -15.22
C GLY A 520 15.46 5.18 -15.00
N LEU A 521 16.42 4.90 -14.11
CA LEU A 521 17.58 5.76 -13.85
C LEU A 521 18.72 5.47 -14.83
N GLN A 522 19.57 6.49 -15.07
CA GLN A 522 20.79 6.32 -15.85
C GLN A 522 21.79 5.40 -15.12
N PRO A 523 22.64 4.64 -15.85
CA PRO A 523 23.64 3.79 -15.24
C PRO A 523 24.55 4.55 -14.26
N GLY A 524 24.68 4.03 -13.04
CA GLY A 524 25.48 4.63 -11.96
C GLY A 524 24.79 5.74 -11.17
N THR A 525 23.51 6.04 -11.44
CA THR A 525 22.77 7.06 -10.67
C THR A 525 21.80 6.44 -9.66
N CYS A 526 21.62 7.12 -8.53
CA CYS A 526 20.74 6.71 -7.44
C CYS A 526 19.65 7.75 -7.17
N PRO A 527 18.48 7.33 -6.65
CA PRO A 527 17.43 8.24 -6.23
C PRO A 527 17.90 9.10 -5.04
N ALA A 528 17.26 10.26 -4.85
CA ALA A 528 17.63 11.22 -3.81
C ALA A 528 17.65 10.57 -2.42
N GLY A 529 18.69 10.88 -1.63
CA GLY A 529 18.92 10.30 -0.31
C GLY A 529 19.70 8.99 -0.29
N TYR A 530 19.91 8.36 -1.46
CA TYR A 530 20.75 7.18 -1.61
C TYR A 530 22.04 7.52 -2.37
N ASP A 531 23.09 6.79 -2.08
CA ASP A 531 24.42 6.92 -2.66
C ASP A 531 25.06 5.53 -2.85
N ASP A 532 26.16 5.50 -3.60
CA ASP A 532 27.00 4.32 -3.86
C ASP A 532 26.36 3.21 -4.75
N VAL A 533 27.13 2.14 -5.01
CA VAL A 533 26.77 0.99 -5.85
C VAL A 533 25.50 0.29 -5.31
N LEU A 534 24.56 -0.02 -6.22
CA LEU A 534 23.22 -0.54 -5.90
C LEU A 534 22.37 0.38 -5.01
N CYS A 535 22.73 1.67 -4.88
CA CYS A 535 22.04 2.62 -4.01
C CYS A 535 21.90 2.08 -2.59
N ALA A 536 22.97 1.44 -2.12
CA ALA A 536 22.98 0.69 -0.87
C ALA A 536 23.17 1.59 0.35
N ASP A 537 23.86 2.72 0.19
CA ASP A 537 24.17 3.65 1.26
C ASP A 537 23.22 4.84 1.25
N CYS A 538 22.99 5.43 2.43
CA CYS A 538 22.30 6.72 2.51
C CYS A 538 23.31 7.87 2.37
N GLN A 539 22.90 8.92 1.68
CA GLN A 539 23.68 10.14 1.54
C GLN A 539 23.92 10.82 2.90
N SER A 540 24.95 11.67 3.02
CA SER A 540 25.22 12.41 4.26
C SER A 540 24.01 13.22 4.72
N GLY A 541 23.62 13.06 5.99
CA GLY A 541 22.42 13.69 6.56
C GLY A 541 21.16 12.84 6.41
N TRP A 542 21.29 11.57 6.04
CA TRP A 542 20.21 10.59 5.97
C TRP A 542 20.59 9.33 6.77
N TYR A 543 19.61 8.57 7.24
CA TYR A 543 19.79 7.31 7.98
C TYR A 543 18.92 6.19 7.43
N THR A 544 19.33 4.95 7.67
CA THR A 544 18.57 3.77 7.24
C THR A 544 17.41 3.47 8.20
N SER A 545 16.19 3.42 7.67
CA SER A 545 14.97 3.04 8.40
C SER A 545 14.28 1.89 7.65
N GLY A 546 14.76 0.66 7.88
CA GLY A 546 14.36 -0.50 7.09
C GLY A 546 14.94 -0.43 5.66
N PRO A 547 14.15 -0.63 4.60
CA PRO A 547 14.65 -0.56 3.23
C PRO A 547 14.89 0.87 2.73
N ILE A 548 14.43 1.90 3.45
CA ILE A 548 14.36 3.28 2.96
C ILE A 548 15.33 4.21 3.70
N CYS A 549 16.01 5.09 2.97
CA CYS A 549 16.79 6.21 3.53
C CYS A 549 15.86 7.38 3.91
N LYS A 550 15.94 7.84 5.16
CA LYS A 550 15.20 9.02 5.65
C LYS A 550 16.14 10.16 6.01
N GLU A 551 15.73 11.39 5.75
CA GLU A 551 16.47 12.58 6.17
C GLU A 551 16.61 12.61 7.69
N CYS A 552 17.83 12.84 8.17
CA CYS A 552 18.11 13.15 9.57
C CYS A 552 17.46 14.50 9.87
N ARG A 553 16.27 14.48 10.46
CA ARG A 553 15.64 15.69 11.01
C ARG A 553 16.40 16.08 12.27
N SER A 554 17.49 16.82 12.10
CA SER A 554 18.40 17.17 13.19
C SER A 554 17.68 17.90 14.32
N SER A 555 17.29 17.17 15.35
CA SER A 555 17.04 17.76 16.64
C SER A 555 17.98 17.09 17.62
N ILE A 556 18.99 17.85 18.06
CA ILE A 556 19.83 17.51 19.22
C ILE A 556 18.94 16.99 20.37
N TRP A 557 17.69 17.46 20.48
CA TRP A 557 16.72 16.97 21.45
C TRP A 557 16.36 15.49 21.30
N GLN A 558 16.16 14.96 20.09
CA GLN A 558 15.83 13.54 19.91
C GLN A 558 17.00 12.67 20.33
N VAL A 559 18.21 12.99 19.87
CA VAL A 559 19.46 12.35 20.30
C VAL A 559 19.64 12.39 21.81
N THR A 560 19.43 13.57 22.42
CA THR A 560 19.56 13.74 23.87
C THR A 560 18.50 12.94 24.61
N LEU A 561 17.28 12.86 24.08
CA LEU A 561 16.18 12.06 24.64
C LEU A 561 16.46 10.56 24.52
N THR A 562 17.01 10.08 23.40
CA THR A 562 17.36 8.66 23.21
C THR A 562 18.52 8.27 24.11
N ALA A 563 19.58 9.09 24.18
CA ALA A 563 20.70 8.88 25.09
C ALA A 563 20.27 8.98 26.56
N ALA A 564 19.39 9.93 26.90
CA ALA A 564 18.79 10.07 28.22
C ALA A 564 17.86 8.90 28.55
N PHE A 565 17.13 8.32 27.60
CA PHE A 565 16.35 7.10 27.83
C PHE A 565 17.26 5.94 28.26
N PHE A 566 18.38 5.73 27.58
CA PHE A 566 19.32 4.68 27.98
C PHE A 566 19.99 4.97 29.32
N LEU A 567 20.42 6.22 29.57
CA LEU A 567 21.14 6.59 30.80
C LEU A 567 20.24 6.79 32.03
N LEU A 568 19.01 7.29 31.86
CA LEU A 568 18.09 7.65 32.95
C LEU A 568 16.97 6.62 33.16
N ILE A 569 16.68 5.77 32.17
CA ILE A 569 15.60 4.77 32.28
C ILE A 569 16.15 3.35 32.12
N ALA A 570 16.77 3.00 31.00
CA ALA A 570 17.17 1.61 30.75
C ALA A 570 18.27 1.12 31.70
N VAL A 571 19.33 1.90 31.90
CA VAL A 571 20.43 1.58 32.84
C VAL A 571 19.94 1.59 34.28
N PRO A 572 19.16 2.58 34.77
CA PRO A 572 18.57 2.54 36.10
C PRO A 572 17.56 1.41 36.29
N CYS A 573 16.72 1.08 35.30
CA CYS A 573 15.83 -0.09 35.36
C CYS A 573 16.61 -1.40 35.42
N LEU A 574 17.71 -1.52 34.68
CA LEU A 574 18.62 -2.67 34.75
C LEU A 574 19.31 -2.74 36.13
N ILE A 575 19.76 -1.60 36.66
CA ILE A 575 20.35 -1.51 37.99
C ILE A 575 19.31 -1.78 39.07
N ILE A 576 18.06 -1.32 38.93
CA ILE A 576 16.94 -1.59 39.84
C ILE A 576 16.57 -3.08 39.76
N PHE A 577 16.52 -3.67 38.57
CA PHE A 577 16.31 -5.10 38.38
C PHE A 577 17.39 -5.93 39.10
N ILE A 578 18.66 -5.54 38.90
CA ILE A 578 19.79 -6.16 39.58
C ILE A 578 19.70 -5.90 41.10
N THR A 579 19.42 -4.69 41.55
CA THR A 579 19.45 -4.33 42.98
C THR A 579 18.26 -4.86 43.77
N ILE A 580 17.05 -4.94 43.21
CA ILE A 580 15.88 -5.59 43.84
C ILE A 580 16.16 -7.09 44.04
N ASP A 581 16.79 -7.74 43.07
CA ASP A 581 17.25 -9.14 43.19
C ASP A 581 18.38 -9.29 44.24
N MET A 582 19.23 -8.27 44.38
CA MET A 582 20.32 -8.24 45.37
C MET A 582 19.84 -7.99 46.81
N THR A 583 18.70 -7.31 46.99
CA THR A 583 18.04 -7.10 48.28
C THR A 583 17.27 -8.34 48.71
N LYS A 584 18.00 -9.39 49.06
CA LYS A 584 17.48 -10.59 49.74
C LYS A 584 16.64 -10.16 50.97
N ASN A 585 15.32 -10.34 50.90
CA ASN A 585 14.49 -10.51 52.10
C ASN A 585 13.99 -11.95 52.12
N ARG A 586 14.42 -12.71 53.12
CA ARG A 586 14.32 -14.18 53.21
C ARG A 586 12.87 -14.71 53.25
N GLN A 587 11.89 -13.84 53.44
CA GLN A 587 10.45 -14.15 53.48
C GLN A 587 9.73 -14.01 52.12
N ASN A 588 10.30 -13.28 51.15
CA ASN A 588 9.67 -13.02 49.83
C ASN A 588 10.35 -13.81 48.68
N GLU A 589 11.11 -14.86 49.02
CA GLU A 589 12.05 -15.56 48.12
C GLU A 589 11.36 -16.27 46.94
N HIS A 590 10.08 -16.64 47.07
CA HIS A 590 9.32 -17.31 45.98
C HIS A 590 8.59 -16.32 45.06
N SER A 591 8.14 -15.18 45.58
CA SER A 591 7.43 -14.14 44.80
C SER A 591 8.41 -13.34 43.94
N SER A 592 9.64 -13.11 44.42
CA SER A 592 10.69 -12.39 43.65
C SER A 592 11.16 -13.15 42.39
N VAL A 593 11.05 -14.48 42.38
CA VAL A 593 11.42 -15.31 41.21
C VAL A 593 10.33 -15.24 40.14
N SER A 594 9.07 -15.03 40.51
CA SER A 594 7.93 -15.05 39.56
C SER A 594 7.99 -13.89 38.56
N TRP A 595 8.09 -12.65 39.04
CA TRP A 595 8.08 -11.47 38.15
C TRP A 595 9.33 -11.39 37.26
N THR A 596 10.49 -11.85 37.74
CA THR A 596 11.73 -11.87 36.93
C THR A 596 11.63 -12.85 35.75
N VAL A 597 10.94 -13.99 35.96
CA VAL A 597 10.63 -14.95 34.89
C VAL A 597 9.63 -14.35 33.90
N ALA A 598 8.58 -13.67 34.37
CA ALA A 598 7.60 -13.03 33.49
C ALA A 598 8.22 -11.93 32.60
N VAL A 599 9.09 -11.09 33.16
CA VAL A 599 9.84 -10.08 32.39
C VAL A 599 10.71 -10.74 31.32
N ARG A 600 11.43 -11.81 31.70
CA ARG A 600 12.26 -12.58 30.76
C ARG A 600 11.43 -13.14 29.61
N GLN A 601 10.31 -13.80 29.90
CA GLN A 601 9.41 -14.37 28.87
C GLN A 601 8.89 -13.30 27.90
N ALA A 602 8.52 -12.12 28.42
CA ALA A 602 8.07 -11.01 27.60
C ALA A 602 9.18 -10.46 26.68
N VAL A 603 10.41 -10.30 27.20
CA VAL A 603 11.54 -9.83 26.39
C VAL A 603 11.90 -10.85 25.31
N GLU A 604 11.91 -12.14 25.64
CA GLU A 604 12.17 -13.21 24.68
C GLU A 604 11.12 -13.24 23.56
N PHE A 605 9.85 -13.06 23.91
CA PHE A 605 8.77 -12.94 22.92
C PHE A 605 9.00 -11.76 21.97
N CYS A 606 9.34 -10.57 22.49
CA CYS A 606 9.63 -9.41 21.67
C CYS A 606 10.85 -9.60 20.76
N GLN A 607 11.92 -10.24 21.26
CA GLN A 607 13.12 -10.53 20.47
C GLN A 607 12.84 -11.52 19.35
N LEU A 608 12.08 -12.58 19.61
CA LEU A 608 11.65 -13.55 18.59
C LEU A 608 10.77 -12.88 17.53
N LEU A 609 9.82 -12.03 17.94
CA LEU A 609 9.02 -11.23 17.01
C LEU A 609 9.86 -10.31 16.14
N SER A 610 10.96 -9.75 16.67
CA SER A 610 11.87 -8.94 15.86
C SER A 610 12.60 -9.77 14.81
N VAL A 611 12.96 -11.02 15.11
CA VAL A 611 13.58 -11.94 14.14
C VAL A 611 12.57 -12.28 13.04
N VAL A 612 11.33 -12.59 13.41
CA VAL A 612 10.21 -12.88 12.46
C VAL A 612 9.87 -11.65 11.62
N GLY A 613 9.72 -10.48 12.24
CA GLY A 613 9.38 -9.22 11.55
C GLY A 613 10.46 -8.77 10.56
N GLY A 614 11.73 -9.10 10.80
CA GLY A 614 12.82 -8.87 9.85
C GLY A 614 12.70 -9.71 8.57
N GLN A 615 12.00 -10.84 8.60
CA GLN A 615 11.70 -11.63 7.39
C GLN A 615 10.55 -11.00 6.59
N VAL A 616 9.46 -10.60 7.24
CA VAL A 616 8.24 -10.07 6.59
C VAL A 616 8.48 -8.78 5.82
N ILE A 617 9.42 -7.94 6.26
CA ILE A 617 9.75 -6.68 5.58
C ILE A 617 10.46 -6.91 4.23
N ARG A 618 11.00 -8.11 3.99
CA ARG A 618 11.74 -8.43 2.75
C ARG A 618 10.84 -8.69 1.54
N ASP A 619 9.64 -9.24 1.73
CA ASP A 619 8.74 -9.61 0.64
C ASP A 619 7.91 -8.41 0.15
N VAL A 620 8.60 -7.41 -0.43
CA VAL A 620 7.98 -6.18 -0.96
C VAL A 620 7.33 -6.40 -2.34
N THR A 621 6.72 -7.57 -2.55
CA THR A 621 5.73 -7.76 -3.63
C THR A 621 4.34 -7.27 -3.21
N PHE A 622 4.12 -7.08 -1.90
CA PHE A 622 2.85 -6.59 -1.35
C PHE A 622 3.06 -5.31 -0.52
N ALA A 623 2.20 -4.32 -0.71
CA ALA A 623 2.19 -3.10 0.08
C ALA A 623 1.78 -3.43 1.53
N VAL A 624 2.75 -3.73 2.39
CA VAL A 624 2.53 -3.96 3.83
C VAL A 624 1.90 -2.71 4.44
N PRO A 625 0.70 -2.81 5.07
CA PRO A 625 0.07 -1.66 5.69
C PRO A 625 0.97 -1.01 6.76
N LYS A 626 0.99 0.33 6.81
CA LYS A 626 1.82 1.13 7.74
C LYS A 626 1.74 0.69 9.21
N TYR A 627 0.62 0.09 9.61
CA TYR A 627 0.37 -0.40 10.96
C TYR A 627 1.25 -1.61 11.37
N ILE A 628 1.56 -2.53 10.44
CA ILE A 628 2.48 -3.65 10.73
C ILE A 628 3.90 -3.14 10.90
N THR A 629 4.32 -2.19 10.05
CA THR A 629 5.66 -1.59 10.18
C THR A 629 5.83 -0.87 11.51
N ALA A 630 4.76 -0.30 12.09
CA ALA A 630 4.80 0.32 13.41
C ALA A 630 5.00 -0.70 14.54
N VAL A 631 4.34 -1.86 14.49
CA VAL A 631 4.52 -2.92 15.50
C VAL A 631 5.86 -3.63 15.35
N GLY A 632 6.30 -3.90 14.11
CA GLY A 632 7.66 -4.36 13.82
C GLY A 632 8.71 -3.38 14.36
N SER A 633 8.47 -2.07 14.24
CA SER A 633 9.36 -1.04 14.81
C SER A 633 9.46 -1.14 16.34
N VAL A 634 8.35 -1.39 17.05
CA VAL A 634 8.35 -1.57 18.51
C VAL A 634 9.10 -2.85 18.92
N SER A 635 8.92 -3.96 18.20
CA SER A 635 9.66 -5.21 18.46
C SER A 635 11.17 -5.06 18.19
N THR A 636 11.57 -4.28 17.18
CA THR A 636 12.99 -4.01 16.87
C THR A 636 13.71 -3.12 17.90
N VAL A 637 12.99 -2.45 18.80
CA VAL A 637 13.59 -1.78 19.98
C VAL A 637 14.21 -2.81 20.92
N PHE A 638 13.55 -3.96 21.12
CA PHE A 638 14.04 -5.04 21.96
C PHE A 638 15.16 -5.86 21.31
N SER A 639 15.33 -5.74 19.99
CA SER A 639 16.48 -6.28 19.25
C SER A 639 17.65 -5.32 19.17
N LEU A 640 17.62 -4.18 19.90
CA LEU A 640 18.70 -3.17 19.93
C LEU A 640 19.25 -2.80 18.54
N SER A 641 18.38 -2.74 17.52
CA SER A 641 18.80 -2.48 16.14
C SER A 641 19.30 -1.03 15.98
N PRO A 642 20.49 -0.79 15.38
CA PRO A 642 21.06 0.56 15.25
C PRO A 642 20.17 1.56 14.51
N GLY A 643 19.44 1.12 13.49
CA GLY A 643 18.61 1.97 12.63
C GLY A 643 17.37 2.57 13.32
N GLN A 644 16.92 2.00 14.44
CA GLN A 644 15.77 2.53 15.21
C GLN A 644 16.14 3.67 16.15
N PHE A 645 17.41 3.76 16.55
CA PHE A 645 17.88 4.75 17.52
C PHE A 645 18.57 5.94 16.86
N GLU A 646 18.47 6.06 15.52
CA GLU A 646 19.08 7.14 14.72
C GLU A 646 20.59 7.31 15.00
N VAL A 647 21.27 6.24 15.44
CA VAL A 647 22.70 6.28 15.83
C VAL A 647 23.58 6.63 14.63
N GLU A 648 23.13 6.26 13.42
CA GLU A 648 23.78 6.61 12.14
C GLU A 648 23.78 8.13 11.86
N CYS A 649 22.79 8.88 12.38
CA CYS A 649 22.79 10.34 12.30
C CYS A 649 23.81 10.98 13.25
N LEU A 650 24.22 10.28 14.32
CA LEU A 650 25.16 10.78 15.34
C LEU A 650 26.61 10.43 15.04
N LEU A 651 26.83 9.17 14.72
CA LEU A 651 28.12 8.61 14.38
C LEU A 651 27.95 8.14 12.94
N LYS A 652 28.56 8.86 11.98
CA LYS A 652 28.63 8.44 10.57
C LYS A 652 29.36 7.11 10.51
N THR A 653 28.62 6.01 10.64
CA THR A 653 29.14 4.66 10.80
C THR A 653 28.63 3.82 9.65
N SER A 654 29.55 3.11 9.00
CA SER A 654 29.17 2.09 8.01
C SER A 654 28.57 0.88 8.73
N TRP A 655 27.73 0.11 8.02
CA TRP A 655 27.19 -1.14 8.55
C TRP A 655 28.31 -2.06 9.05
N THR A 656 29.42 -2.15 8.30
CA THR A 656 30.61 -2.95 8.67
C THR A 656 31.18 -2.57 10.03
N LEU A 657 31.29 -1.27 10.33
CA LEU A 657 31.80 -0.79 11.62
C LEU A 657 30.80 -1.10 12.75
N SER A 658 29.51 -0.85 12.52
CA SER A 658 28.44 -1.16 13.47
C SER A 658 28.38 -2.66 13.80
N TYR A 659 28.44 -3.52 12.78
CA TYR A 659 28.49 -4.97 12.94
C TYR A 659 29.71 -5.42 13.74
N THR A 660 30.89 -4.91 13.41
CA THR A 660 32.15 -5.27 14.07
C THR A 660 32.14 -4.88 15.55
N VAL A 661 31.66 -3.68 15.88
CA VAL A 661 31.56 -3.22 17.27
C VAL A 661 30.56 -4.07 18.05
N ARG A 662 29.35 -4.28 17.52
CA ARG A 662 28.31 -5.09 18.18
C ARG A 662 28.80 -6.51 18.45
N THR A 663 29.35 -7.18 17.44
CA THR A 663 29.86 -8.56 17.57
C THR A 663 31.05 -8.64 18.53
N THR A 664 31.99 -7.69 18.48
CA THR A 664 33.14 -7.70 19.40
C THR A 664 32.71 -7.50 20.85
N VAL A 665 31.81 -6.56 21.12
CA VAL A 665 31.29 -6.31 22.48
C VAL A 665 30.55 -7.54 23.02
N LEU A 666 29.69 -8.16 22.20
CA LEU A 666 28.95 -9.35 22.62
C LEU A 666 29.86 -10.58 22.80
N ASN A 667 30.80 -10.82 21.88
CA ASN A 667 31.77 -11.90 21.97
C ASN A 667 32.65 -11.76 23.22
N THR A 668 33.16 -10.55 23.48
CA THR A 668 34.01 -10.29 24.67
C THR A 668 33.22 -10.46 25.96
N PHE A 669 32.00 -9.93 26.03
CA PHE A 669 31.12 -10.13 27.18
C PHE A 669 30.81 -11.61 27.42
N ALA A 670 30.38 -12.34 26.39
CA ALA A 670 30.09 -13.77 26.49
C ALA A 670 31.32 -14.59 26.90
N ALA A 671 32.48 -14.33 26.29
CA ALA A 671 33.72 -15.01 26.62
C ALA A 671 34.16 -14.76 28.07
N LEU A 672 34.07 -13.51 28.56
CA LEU A 672 34.39 -13.17 29.94
C LEU A 672 33.47 -13.87 30.93
N VAL A 673 32.16 -13.86 30.68
CA VAL A 673 31.16 -14.51 31.54
C VAL A 673 31.38 -16.03 31.55
N ILE A 674 31.48 -16.68 30.38
CA ILE A 674 31.68 -18.13 30.28
C ILE A 674 32.99 -18.53 30.96
N THR A 675 34.09 -17.82 30.69
CA THR A 675 35.41 -18.12 31.28
C THR A 675 35.39 -17.94 32.80
N ALA A 676 34.82 -16.85 33.31
CA ALA A 676 34.69 -16.63 34.75
C ALA A 676 33.84 -17.73 35.42
N THR A 677 32.78 -18.19 34.74
CA THR A 677 31.89 -19.25 35.23
C THR A 677 32.62 -20.59 35.32
N VAL A 678 33.31 -20.98 34.24
CA VAL A 678 34.10 -22.21 34.16
C VAL A 678 35.23 -22.18 35.20
N LEU A 679 35.98 -21.09 35.30
CA LEU A 679 37.07 -20.98 36.27
C LEU A 679 36.56 -21.00 37.71
N LYS A 680 35.40 -20.40 38.00
CA LYS A 680 34.78 -20.49 39.33
C LYS A 680 34.30 -21.91 39.65
N GLN A 681 33.83 -22.66 38.65
CA GLN A 681 33.40 -24.04 38.80
C GLN A 681 34.56 -25.00 39.10
N TYR A 682 35.72 -24.82 38.45
CA TYR A 682 36.90 -25.66 38.67
C TYR A 682 37.82 -25.15 39.79
N SER A 683 37.83 -23.85 40.06
CA SER A 683 38.65 -23.22 41.09
C SER A 683 37.78 -22.27 41.94
N PRO A 684 37.20 -22.74 43.05
CA PRO A 684 36.27 -21.94 43.86
C PRO A 684 36.90 -20.65 44.44
N ARG A 685 38.24 -20.60 44.52
CA ARG A 685 39.03 -19.45 45.01
C ARG A 685 39.39 -18.40 43.94
N PHE A 686 39.04 -18.62 42.67
CA PHE A 686 39.50 -17.79 41.55
C PHE A 686 39.00 -16.32 41.56
N LEU A 687 37.97 -15.98 42.34
CA LEU A 687 37.40 -14.63 42.41
C LEU A 687 36.93 -14.30 43.86
N PRO A 688 37.84 -13.91 44.76
CA PRO A 688 37.53 -13.66 46.18
C PRO A 688 37.07 -12.21 46.42
N LEU A 689 36.28 -11.62 45.51
CA LEU A 689 35.71 -10.28 45.71
C LEU A 689 34.40 -10.37 46.53
N PRO A 690 34.11 -9.40 47.43
CA PRO A 690 32.96 -9.46 48.34
C PRO A 690 31.57 -9.45 47.66
N HIS A 691 31.52 -9.28 46.34
CA HIS A 691 30.28 -9.31 45.55
C HIS A 691 30.42 -10.10 44.22
N ALA A 692 31.48 -10.90 44.05
CA ALA A 692 31.75 -11.60 42.79
C ALA A 692 30.63 -12.57 42.37
N ASN A 693 30.10 -13.37 43.29
CA ASN A 693 29.05 -14.36 42.99
C ASN A 693 27.78 -13.68 42.46
N LYS A 694 27.42 -12.55 43.08
CA LYS A 694 26.26 -11.74 42.71
C LYS A 694 26.44 -11.07 41.35
N LEU A 695 27.61 -10.50 41.09
CA LEU A 695 27.96 -9.91 39.79
C LEU A 695 27.92 -10.97 38.67
N LEU A 696 28.46 -12.17 38.93
CA LEU A 696 28.44 -13.28 37.99
C LEU A 696 27.01 -13.77 37.71
N SER A 697 26.19 -13.90 38.76
CA SER A 697 24.75 -14.23 38.64
C SER A 697 24.02 -13.23 37.76
N GLY A 698 24.17 -11.93 38.02
CA GLY A 698 23.57 -10.88 37.20
C GLY A 698 24.05 -10.89 35.75
N SER A 699 25.35 -11.15 35.53
CA SER A 699 25.94 -11.23 34.19
C SER A 699 25.41 -12.41 33.38
N LEU A 700 25.22 -13.57 34.03
CA LEU A 700 24.61 -14.76 33.40
C LEU A 700 23.15 -14.52 33.01
N ARG A 701 22.37 -13.84 33.85
CA ARG A 701 20.99 -13.45 33.52
C ARG A 701 20.94 -12.47 32.34
N LEU A 702 21.85 -11.50 32.31
CA LEU A 702 21.95 -10.55 31.20
C LEU A 702 22.31 -11.26 29.88
N LEU A 703 23.25 -12.20 29.93
CA LEU A 703 23.63 -13.01 28.76
C LEU A 703 22.45 -13.86 28.25
N ASP A 704 21.66 -14.45 29.15
CA ASP A 704 20.44 -15.20 28.80
C ASP A 704 19.35 -14.31 28.17
N ILE A 705 19.15 -13.09 28.69
CA ILE A 705 18.21 -12.10 28.13
C ILE A 705 18.67 -11.61 26.75
N LEU A 706 19.99 -11.45 26.53
CA LEU A 706 20.54 -10.98 25.25
C LEU A 706 20.79 -12.11 24.25
N TYR A 707 20.50 -13.36 24.59
CA TYR A 707 20.91 -14.52 23.79
C TYR A 707 20.37 -14.51 22.35
N ILE A 708 19.08 -14.19 22.16
CA ILE A 708 18.46 -14.13 20.82
C ILE A 708 19.05 -12.98 20.00
N TYR A 709 19.23 -11.82 20.62
CA TYR A 709 19.88 -10.66 19.98
C TYR A 709 21.33 -10.97 19.57
N TYR A 710 22.07 -11.69 20.42
CA TYR A 710 23.43 -12.11 20.12
C TYR A 710 23.48 -13.06 18.92
N LEU A 711 22.63 -14.09 18.90
CA LEU A 711 22.53 -15.00 17.75
C LEU A 711 22.10 -14.28 16.47
N SER A 712 21.07 -13.42 16.53
CA SER A 712 20.58 -12.72 15.34
C SER A 712 21.65 -11.79 14.76
N THR A 713 22.40 -11.09 15.61
CA THR A 713 23.51 -10.22 15.20
C THR A 713 24.62 -11.02 14.51
N LEU A 714 25.01 -12.18 15.06
CA LEU A 714 26.04 -13.02 14.44
C LEU A 714 25.64 -13.52 13.06
N LEU A 715 24.36 -13.86 12.89
CA LEU A 715 23.81 -14.40 11.64
C LEU A 715 23.57 -13.34 10.56
N GLU A 716 23.63 -12.03 10.88
CA GLU A 716 23.51 -10.95 9.87
C GLU A 716 24.55 -11.08 8.72
N LEU A 717 25.75 -11.60 8.99
CA LEU A 717 26.82 -11.76 7.98
C LEU A 717 26.50 -12.83 6.91
N PHE A 718 25.66 -13.81 7.25
CA PHE A 718 25.34 -14.94 6.36
C PHE A 718 24.08 -14.70 5.52
N LYS A 719 23.42 -13.55 5.70
CA LYS A 719 22.26 -13.15 4.92
C LYS A 719 22.70 -12.63 3.55
N CYS A 720 22.83 -13.55 2.61
CA CYS A 720 23.29 -13.30 1.25
C CYS A 720 22.26 -13.82 0.25
N TYR A 721 22.03 -13.07 -0.82
CA TYR A 721 21.15 -13.47 -1.92
C TYR A 721 21.93 -13.56 -3.23
N GLU A 722 21.48 -14.45 -4.12
CA GLU A 722 22.08 -14.64 -5.44
C GLU A 722 21.57 -13.59 -6.42
N GLN A 723 22.48 -13.06 -7.23
CA GLN A 723 22.13 -12.10 -8.26
C GLN A 723 21.58 -12.82 -9.50
N PRO A 724 20.34 -12.55 -9.94
CA PRO A 724 19.68 -13.32 -11.01
C PRO A 724 20.34 -13.17 -12.39
N THR A 725 21.12 -12.11 -12.59
CA THR A 725 21.80 -11.81 -13.86
C THR A 725 23.23 -12.34 -13.95
N SER A 726 23.81 -12.76 -12.82
CA SER A 726 25.17 -13.29 -12.73
C SER A 726 25.19 -14.51 -11.79
N PRO A 727 24.89 -15.71 -12.31
CA PRO A 727 24.82 -16.91 -11.50
C PRO A 727 26.15 -17.16 -10.77
N GLY A 728 26.07 -17.45 -9.48
CA GLY A 728 27.23 -17.61 -8.58
C GLY A 728 27.76 -16.32 -7.93
N LEU A 729 27.18 -15.15 -8.22
CA LEU A 729 27.48 -13.92 -7.49
C LEU A 729 26.49 -13.72 -6.33
N TYR A 730 26.98 -13.89 -5.10
CA TYR A 730 26.21 -13.65 -3.88
C TYR A 730 26.57 -12.30 -3.26
N THR A 731 25.57 -11.49 -2.96
CA THR A 731 25.72 -10.18 -2.32
C THR A 731 25.03 -10.14 -0.97
N SER A 732 25.60 -9.42 -0.01
CA SER A 732 24.99 -9.22 1.31
C SER A 732 23.68 -8.42 1.21
N GLU A 733 22.73 -8.77 2.08
CA GLU A 733 21.46 -8.05 2.24
C GLU A 733 21.65 -6.62 2.77
N TYR A 734 22.65 -6.40 3.62
CA TYR A 734 22.82 -5.13 4.35
C TYR A 734 23.76 -4.15 3.64
N ASP A 735 24.79 -4.65 2.96
CA ASP A 735 25.75 -3.81 2.23
C ASP A 735 26.13 -4.49 0.91
N ALA A 736 25.68 -3.89 -0.19
CA ALA A 736 25.91 -4.37 -1.55
C ALA A 736 27.40 -4.50 -1.94
N ARG A 737 28.31 -3.80 -1.25
CA ARG A 737 29.75 -3.91 -1.49
C ARG A 737 30.32 -5.25 -1.04
N ILE A 738 29.64 -5.91 -0.10
CA ILE A 738 30.10 -7.17 0.47
C ILE A 738 29.68 -8.31 -0.44
N ARG A 739 30.65 -8.81 -1.20
CA ARG A 739 30.53 -10.07 -1.95
C ARG A 739 30.65 -11.24 -0.99
N CYS A 740 29.57 -11.98 -0.83
CA CYS A 740 29.53 -13.14 0.04
C CYS A 740 30.35 -14.29 -0.57
N TYR A 741 30.96 -15.09 0.30
CA TYR A 741 31.77 -16.25 -0.09
C TYR A 741 32.99 -15.96 -0.98
N ALA A 742 33.31 -14.68 -1.19
CA ALA A 742 34.46 -14.23 -1.97
C ALA A 742 35.56 -13.62 -1.07
N PRO A 743 36.83 -13.66 -1.49
CA PRO A 743 37.89 -12.95 -0.78
C PRO A 743 37.64 -11.44 -0.77
N GLY A 744 37.71 -10.82 0.41
CA GLY A 744 37.39 -9.40 0.60
C GLY A 744 36.87 -9.10 1.99
N GLN A 745 35.95 -8.14 2.09
CA GLN A 745 35.38 -7.68 3.36
C GLN A 745 34.60 -8.78 4.10
N TRP A 746 33.89 -9.66 3.40
CA TRP A 746 33.16 -10.78 4.01
C TRP A 746 34.11 -11.72 4.78
N MET A 747 35.22 -12.11 4.15
CA MET A 747 36.26 -12.95 4.77
C MET A 747 36.95 -12.27 5.96
N ALA A 748 37.02 -10.94 5.99
CA ALA A 748 37.57 -10.20 7.13
C ALA A 748 36.64 -10.20 8.36
N LEU A 749 35.32 -10.24 8.14
CA LEU A 749 34.30 -10.29 9.19
C LEU A 749 34.00 -11.73 9.67
N LEU A 750 34.30 -12.72 8.84
CA LEU A 750 34.01 -14.13 9.13
C LEU A 750 34.62 -14.65 10.45
N PRO A 751 35.88 -14.33 10.84
CA PRO A 751 36.45 -14.84 12.08
C PRO A 751 35.71 -14.40 13.34
N THR A 752 35.24 -13.15 13.40
CA THR A 752 34.49 -12.66 14.56
C THR A 752 33.12 -13.32 14.67
N ALA A 753 32.47 -13.59 13.53
CA ALA A 753 31.23 -14.35 13.47
C ALA A 753 31.42 -15.80 13.92
N ILE A 754 32.47 -16.49 13.46
CA ILE A 754 32.77 -17.88 13.84
C ILE A 754 33.03 -18.00 15.35
N VAL A 755 33.84 -17.10 15.92
CA VAL A 755 34.11 -17.10 17.38
C VAL A 755 32.82 -16.89 18.15
N GLY A 756 31.98 -15.95 17.71
CA GLY A 756 30.70 -15.69 18.37
C GLY A 756 29.73 -16.86 18.26
N LEU A 757 29.63 -17.50 17.09
CA LEU A 757 28.81 -18.68 16.88
C LEU A 757 29.29 -19.85 17.74
N PHE A 758 30.60 -20.08 17.86
CA PHE A 758 31.14 -21.08 18.78
C PHE A 758 30.74 -20.79 20.23
N LEU A 759 30.87 -19.54 20.67
CA LEU A 759 30.49 -19.13 22.02
C LEU A 759 28.98 -19.32 22.29
N ALA A 760 28.13 -18.92 21.33
CA ALA A 760 26.69 -18.91 21.50
C ALA A 760 26.02 -20.29 21.30
N THR A 761 26.52 -21.11 20.38
CA THR A 761 25.90 -22.39 19.99
C THR A 761 26.53 -23.62 20.64
N ILE A 762 27.80 -23.54 21.05
CA ILE A 762 28.53 -24.67 21.65
C ILE A 762 28.91 -24.34 23.09
N ALA A 763 29.72 -23.30 23.32
CA ALA A 763 30.29 -23.06 24.65
C ALA A 763 29.22 -22.74 25.70
N TYR A 764 28.27 -21.85 25.39
CA TYR A 764 27.20 -21.48 26.31
C TYR A 764 26.24 -22.65 26.60
N PRO A 765 25.68 -23.38 25.61
CA PRO A 765 24.83 -24.54 25.88
C PRO A 765 25.54 -25.68 26.62
N LEU A 766 26.81 -25.97 26.30
CA LEU A 766 27.60 -26.97 27.04
C LEU A 766 27.84 -26.54 28.49
N MET A 767 28.17 -25.26 28.72
CA MET A 767 28.33 -24.71 30.06
C MET A 767 27.03 -24.85 30.87
N VAL A 768 25.90 -24.42 30.31
CA VAL A 768 24.59 -24.55 30.96
C VAL A 768 24.25 -26.01 31.22
N GLY A 769 24.43 -26.89 30.23
CA GLY A 769 24.18 -28.32 30.38
C GLY A 769 25.03 -28.97 31.48
N ALA A 770 26.32 -28.62 31.58
CA ALA A 770 27.20 -29.09 32.63
C ALA A 770 26.80 -28.58 34.02
N ILE A 771 26.42 -27.30 34.13
CA ILE A 771 25.92 -26.71 35.38
C ILE A 771 24.65 -27.44 35.81
N MET A 772 23.69 -27.62 34.90
CA MET A 772 22.44 -28.29 35.18
C MET A 772 22.66 -29.75 35.58
N TRP A 773 23.50 -30.50 34.85
CA TRP A 773 23.87 -31.87 35.21
C TRP A 773 24.51 -31.98 36.59
N SER A 774 25.29 -30.99 37.00
CA SER A 774 25.93 -30.94 38.32
C SER A 774 25.01 -30.47 39.46
N ALA A 775 23.85 -29.87 39.15
CA ALA A 775 22.98 -29.26 40.16
C ALA A 775 22.48 -30.25 41.24
N PRO A 776 22.06 -31.49 40.91
CA PRO A 776 21.59 -32.46 41.91
C PRO A 776 22.66 -32.89 42.93
N SER A 777 23.95 -32.80 42.59
CA SER A 777 25.05 -33.18 43.48
C SER A 777 25.55 -32.04 44.36
N GLN A 778 25.25 -30.79 44.02
CA GLN A 778 25.79 -29.58 44.66
C GLN A 778 24.83 -28.92 45.68
N THR A 779 23.86 -29.67 46.18
CA THR A 779 22.69 -29.18 46.94
C THR A 779 23.04 -28.50 48.27
N SER A 780 24.20 -28.82 48.84
CA SER A 780 24.74 -28.24 50.08
C SER A 780 25.58 -26.97 49.87
N ASN A 781 25.99 -26.64 48.64
CA ASN A 781 26.89 -25.52 48.36
C ASN A 781 26.11 -24.20 48.17
N ASP A 782 26.10 -23.32 49.16
CA ASP A 782 25.37 -22.03 49.10
C ASP A 782 25.85 -21.13 47.95
N ASP A 783 27.15 -21.11 47.66
CA ASP A 783 27.73 -20.28 46.61
C ASP A 783 27.23 -20.69 45.22
N PHE A 784 27.07 -22.00 44.99
CA PHE A 784 26.54 -22.54 43.73
C PHE A 784 25.11 -22.06 43.49
N PHE A 785 24.26 -22.11 44.52
CA PHE A 785 22.88 -21.66 44.41
C PHE A 785 22.76 -20.14 44.26
N GLU A 786 23.66 -19.35 44.84
CA GLU A 786 23.64 -17.89 44.66
C GLU A 786 23.95 -17.49 43.21
N ILE A 787 24.86 -18.20 42.54
CA ILE A 787 25.25 -17.90 41.16
C ILE A 787 24.23 -18.45 40.16
N PHE A 788 23.83 -19.71 40.29
CA PHE A 788 23.11 -20.44 39.23
C PHE A 788 21.60 -20.59 39.45
N ALA A 789 21.06 -20.05 40.55
CA ALA A 789 19.65 -20.11 40.93
C ALA A 789 18.66 -19.91 39.77
N HIS A 790 18.92 -18.94 38.90
CA HIS A 790 18.02 -18.57 37.79
C HIS A 790 17.73 -19.72 36.81
N TYR A 791 18.65 -20.68 36.66
CA TYR A 791 18.48 -21.77 35.70
C TYR A 791 17.52 -22.87 36.17
N PHE A 792 17.40 -23.10 37.48
CA PHE A 792 16.61 -24.22 38.02
C PHE A 792 15.53 -23.81 39.02
N ARG A 793 15.67 -22.69 39.75
CA ARG A 793 14.64 -22.23 40.73
C ARG A 793 13.27 -21.94 40.13
N PRO A 794 13.13 -21.44 38.89
CA PRO A 794 11.82 -21.22 38.29
C PRO A 794 11.00 -22.49 38.07
N TYR A 795 11.65 -23.66 38.01
CA TYR A 795 11.05 -24.92 37.60
C TYR A 795 10.76 -25.83 38.80
N HIS A 796 9.79 -26.72 38.64
CA HIS A 796 9.57 -27.78 39.62
C HIS A 796 10.80 -28.68 39.76
N ASN A 797 11.04 -29.19 40.98
CA ASN A 797 12.17 -30.10 41.26
C ASN A 797 12.22 -31.33 40.34
N LYS A 798 11.07 -31.82 39.85
CA LYS A 798 10.99 -32.94 38.90
C LYS A 798 11.42 -32.56 37.47
N MET A 799 11.35 -31.27 37.14
CA MET A 799 11.60 -30.69 35.81
C MET A 799 12.81 -29.75 35.83
N TRP A 800 13.79 -30.01 36.69
CA TRP A 800 14.98 -29.14 36.86
C TRP A 800 15.77 -28.92 35.56
N PHE A 801 15.66 -29.83 34.59
CA PHE A 801 16.33 -29.78 33.28
C PHE A 801 15.59 -28.93 32.23
N TRP A 802 14.40 -28.40 32.52
CA TRP A 802 13.52 -27.78 31.53
C TRP A 802 14.12 -26.56 30.80
N TYR A 803 15.08 -25.88 31.41
CA TYR A 803 15.80 -24.80 30.75
C TYR A 803 16.52 -25.26 29.47
N CYS A 804 16.99 -26.52 29.39
CA CYS A 804 17.65 -27.06 28.21
C CYS A 804 16.72 -27.08 26.97
N PRO A 805 15.51 -27.66 27.02
CA PRO A 805 14.50 -27.51 25.96
C PRO A 805 14.21 -26.06 25.58
N THR A 806 14.10 -25.15 26.56
CA THR A 806 13.88 -23.73 26.28
C THR A 806 15.04 -23.10 25.50
N LEU A 807 16.29 -23.40 25.89
CA LEU A 807 17.48 -22.92 25.19
C LEU A 807 17.59 -23.53 23.78
N LEU A 808 17.26 -24.81 23.63
CA LEU A 808 17.24 -25.49 22.34
C LEU A 808 16.22 -24.85 21.39
N ARG A 809 15.01 -24.54 21.86
CA ARG A 809 14.02 -23.81 21.06
C ARG A 809 14.59 -22.48 20.58
N LYS A 810 15.18 -21.67 21.47
CA LYS A 810 15.77 -20.37 21.12
C LYS A 810 16.79 -20.53 20.00
N LEU A 811 17.72 -21.47 20.15
CA LEU A 811 18.76 -21.74 19.16
C LEU A 811 18.17 -22.16 17.81
N LEU A 812 17.26 -23.13 17.79
CA LEU A 812 16.68 -23.67 16.55
C LEU A 812 15.87 -22.62 15.81
N VAL A 813 14.98 -21.90 16.50
CA VAL A 813 14.13 -20.87 15.89
C VAL A 813 14.97 -19.70 15.39
N SER A 814 15.93 -19.20 16.18
CA SER A 814 16.79 -18.09 15.74
C SER A 814 17.70 -18.47 14.59
N PHE A 815 18.25 -19.69 14.57
CA PHE A 815 19.08 -20.17 13.48
C PHE A 815 18.27 -20.34 12.20
N LEU A 816 17.14 -21.06 12.24
CA LEU A 816 16.32 -21.31 11.05
C LEU A 816 15.78 -20.03 10.42
N LEU A 817 15.24 -19.12 11.22
CA LEU A 817 14.68 -17.87 10.70
C LEU A 817 15.75 -16.87 10.22
N SER A 818 17.03 -17.07 10.61
CA SER A 818 18.11 -16.19 10.19
C SER A 818 19.01 -16.77 9.10
N SER A 819 19.01 -18.09 8.87
CA SER A 819 20.01 -18.80 8.04
C SER A 819 19.59 -19.15 6.62
N ILE A 820 18.31 -18.97 6.25
CA ILE A 820 17.80 -19.34 4.91
C ILE A 820 17.16 -18.12 4.26
N GLY A 821 17.48 -17.89 2.98
CA GLY A 821 16.91 -16.83 2.16
C GLY A 821 15.38 -16.87 2.17
N SER A 822 14.75 -15.70 2.11
CA SER A 822 13.31 -15.44 2.30
C SER A 822 12.35 -16.16 1.35
N ASP A 823 12.85 -16.89 0.36
CA ASP A 823 12.01 -17.36 -0.75
C ASP A 823 11.33 -18.70 -0.46
N ASP A 824 11.58 -19.31 0.70
CA ASP A 824 11.08 -20.62 1.06
C ASP A 824 10.09 -20.58 2.24
N SER A 825 8.79 -20.60 1.93
CA SER A 825 7.67 -20.85 2.86
C SER A 825 7.89 -22.07 3.79
N SER A 826 8.76 -23.00 3.37
CA SER A 826 9.17 -24.15 4.16
C SER A 826 9.87 -23.77 5.47
N THR A 827 10.63 -22.67 5.51
CA THR A 827 11.40 -22.24 6.68
C THR A 827 10.50 -21.74 7.81
N THR A 828 9.51 -20.91 7.46
CA THR A 828 8.48 -20.41 8.38
C THR A 828 7.63 -21.57 8.91
N ALA A 829 7.30 -22.56 8.06
CA ALA A 829 6.58 -23.76 8.47
C ALA A 829 7.38 -24.63 9.47
N ILE A 830 8.68 -24.82 9.25
CA ILE A 830 9.55 -25.56 10.18
C ILE A 830 9.67 -24.80 11.52
N GLY A 831 9.79 -23.47 11.47
CA GLY A 831 9.76 -22.61 12.66
C GLY A 831 8.48 -22.80 13.47
N ALA A 832 7.32 -22.80 12.81
CA ALA A 832 6.03 -23.05 13.45
C ALA A 832 5.94 -24.45 14.09
N MET A 833 6.47 -25.49 13.43
CA MET A 833 6.52 -26.85 14.00
C MET A 833 7.36 -26.92 15.28
N ILE A 834 8.51 -26.24 15.32
CA ILE A 834 9.38 -26.22 16.51
C ILE A 834 8.70 -25.50 17.67
N VAL A 835 8.05 -24.35 17.41
CA VAL A 835 7.28 -23.63 18.43
C VAL A 835 6.12 -24.48 18.94
N CYS A 836 5.41 -25.18 18.04
CA CYS A 836 4.32 -26.09 18.39
C CYS A 836 4.80 -27.26 19.28
N ALA A 837 5.94 -27.89 18.95
CA ALA A 837 6.51 -28.97 19.75
C ALA A 837 6.89 -28.51 21.16
N HIS A 838 7.48 -27.31 21.30
CA HIS A 838 7.79 -26.73 22.62
C HIS A 838 6.54 -26.38 23.43
N LEU A 839 5.49 -25.85 22.77
CA LEU A 839 4.21 -25.57 23.41
C LEU A 839 3.54 -26.84 23.93
N ALA A 840 3.50 -27.90 23.11
CA ALA A 840 2.96 -29.20 23.51
C ALA A 840 3.71 -29.77 24.72
N GLY A 841 5.05 -29.69 24.72
CA GLY A 841 5.85 -30.05 25.88
C GLY A 841 5.53 -29.21 27.11
N SER A 842 5.38 -27.89 26.95
CA SER A 842 5.10 -26.96 28.04
C SER A 842 3.73 -27.21 28.68
N ASP A 843 2.72 -27.53 27.88
CA ASP A 843 1.37 -27.86 28.37
C ASP A 843 1.34 -29.22 29.09
N LEU A 844 2.00 -30.23 28.53
CA LEU A 844 2.09 -31.57 29.12
C LEU A 844 2.88 -31.58 30.43
N CYS A 845 3.97 -30.83 30.50
CA CYS A 845 4.90 -30.89 31.62
C CYS A 845 4.67 -29.83 32.70
N ARG A 846 3.97 -28.72 32.39
CA ARG A 846 3.77 -27.55 33.28
C ARG A 846 5.02 -27.22 34.11
N PRO A 847 6.11 -26.83 33.44
CA PRO A 847 7.44 -26.89 33.99
C PRO A 847 7.71 -25.86 35.10
N TYR A 848 7.07 -24.68 35.04
CA TYR A 848 7.27 -23.61 36.02
C TYR A 848 6.54 -23.91 37.32
N PHE A 849 7.13 -23.52 38.45
CA PHE A 849 6.52 -23.67 39.77
C PHE A 849 5.24 -22.84 39.91
N HIS A 850 5.28 -21.59 39.42
CA HIS A 850 4.12 -20.69 39.45
C HIS A 850 3.26 -20.87 38.20
N ASN A 851 1.98 -21.18 38.39
CA ASN A 851 1.03 -21.37 37.29
C ASN A 851 0.83 -20.10 36.45
N VAL A 852 1.04 -18.91 37.01
CA VAL A 852 1.02 -17.65 36.26
C VAL A 852 2.07 -17.67 35.13
N ASN A 853 3.27 -18.17 35.40
CA ASN A 853 4.36 -18.26 34.41
C ASN A 853 4.13 -19.37 33.39
N ASN A 854 3.49 -20.49 33.78
CA ASN A 854 3.03 -21.51 32.83
C ASN A 854 1.98 -20.96 31.87
N ARG A 855 0.99 -20.21 32.39
CA ARG A 855 -0.05 -19.56 31.57
C ARG A 855 0.54 -18.49 30.65
N LEU A 856 1.49 -17.70 31.15
CA LEU A 856 2.14 -16.66 30.36
C LEU A 856 2.97 -17.25 29.20
N GLU A 857 3.74 -18.33 29.43
CA GLU A 857 4.46 -19.05 28.36
C GLU A 857 3.48 -19.56 27.28
N MET A 858 2.34 -20.11 27.70
CA MET A 858 1.31 -20.59 26.77
C MET A 858 0.69 -19.45 25.95
N VAL A 859 0.35 -18.33 26.57
CA VAL A 859 -0.22 -17.16 25.86
C VAL A 859 0.78 -16.57 24.87
N LEU A 860 2.03 -16.36 25.28
CA LEU A 860 3.07 -15.77 24.42
C LEU A 860 3.50 -16.74 23.31
N GLY A 861 3.61 -18.04 23.61
CA GLY A 861 3.96 -19.02 22.60
C GLY A 861 2.85 -19.27 21.59
N THR A 862 1.58 -19.33 22.02
CA THR A 862 0.43 -19.48 21.12
C THR A 862 0.21 -18.25 20.25
N SER A 863 0.45 -17.04 20.77
CA SER A 863 0.42 -15.83 19.95
C SER A 863 1.54 -15.85 18.89
N LEU A 864 2.77 -16.24 19.26
CA LEU A 864 3.87 -16.40 18.30
C LEU A 864 3.55 -17.43 17.21
N LEU A 865 3.02 -18.59 17.59
CA LEU A 865 2.60 -19.63 16.64
C LEU A 865 1.50 -19.12 15.69
N SER A 866 0.51 -18.41 16.23
CA SER A 866 -0.57 -17.82 15.44
C SER A 866 -0.04 -16.78 14.44
N VAL A 867 0.92 -15.95 14.85
CA VAL A 867 1.57 -14.98 13.95
C VAL A 867 2.29 -15.70 12.81
N LEU A 868 3.09 -16.74 13.09
CA LEU A 868 3.79 -17.51 12.05
C LEU A 868 2.81 -18.15 11.05
N ILE A 869 1.69 -18.70 11.53
CA ILE A 869 0.66 -19.28 10.67
C ILE A 869 -0.04 -18.21 9.82
N LEU A 870 -0.37 -17.06 10.41
CA LEU A 870 -0.99 -15.96 9.69
C LEU A 870 -0.05 -15.38 8.61
N LEU A 871 1.25 -15.35 8.85
CA LEU A 871 2.24 -14.94 7.84
C LEU A 871 2.30 -15.93 6.66
N LEU A 872 2.32 -17.24 6.94
CA LEU A 872 2.18 -18.26 5.89
C LEU A 872 0.87 -18.12 5.11
N ALA A 873 -0.22 -17.77 5.81
CA ALA A 873 -1.50 -17.51 5.15
C ALA A 873 -1.43 -16.27 4.25
N MET A 874 -0.71 -15.21 4.65
CA MET A 874 -0.51 -14.02 3.81
C MET A 874 0.23 -14.34 2.51
N GLU A 875 1.26 -15.18 2.55
CA GLU A 875 2.00 -15.62 1.35
C GLU A 875 1.09 -16.36 0.35
N SER A 876 0.06 -17.05 0.84
CA SER A 876 -0.89 -17.78 -0.01
C SER A 876 -1.98 -16.91 -0.66
N VAL A 877 -2.12 -15.65 -0.25
CA VAL A 877 -3.15 -14.74 -0.77
C VAL A 877 -2.67 -14.08 -2.07
N PRO A 878 -3.43 -14.18 -3.19
CA PRO A 878 -3.04 -13.53 -4.43
C PRO A 878 -3.12 -12.00 -4.34
N ALA A 879 -2.22 -11.32 -5.06
CA ALA A 879 -1.96 -9.87 -5.02
C ALA A 879 -3.18 -8.93 -5.11
N ASN A 880 -4.24 -9.42 -5.73
CA ASN A 880 -5.46 -8.66 -6.01
C ASN A 880 -6.46 -8.63 -4.84
N HIS A 881 -6.22 -9.36 -3.75
CA HIS A 881 -7.16 -9.46 -2.61
C HIS A 881 -6.73 -8.62 -1.40
N GLN A 882 -6.72 -7.29 -1.55
CA GLN A 882 -6.29 -6.34 -0.50
C GLN A 882 -7.10 -6.47 0.82
N ALA A 883 -8.38 -6.85 0.75
CA ALA A 883 -9.23 -7.02 1.93
C ALA A 883 -8.73 -8.18 2.83
N SER A 884 -8.31 -9.30 2.22
CA SER A 884 -7.77 -10.46 2.96
C SER A 884 -6.44 -10.11 3.63
N VAL A 885 -5.57 -9.38 2.94
CA VAL A 885 -4.30 -8.88 3.50
C VAL A 885 -4.56 -7.95 4.68
N ASN A 886 -5.53 -7.03 4.57
CA ASN A 886 -5.91 -6.13 5.65
C ASN A 886 -6.52 -6.88 6.86
N LEU A 887 -7.35 -7.90 6.62
CA LEU A 887 -7.92 -8.71 7.69
C LEU A 887 -6.84 -9.46 8.47
N ILE A 888 -5.93 -10.15 7.76
CA ILE A 888 -4.83 -10.88 8.39
C ILE A 888 -3.94 -9.91 9.18
N THR A 889 -3.69 -8.72 8.62
CA THR A 889 -2.96 -7.64 9.30
C THR A 889 -3.60 -7.25 10.62
N VAL A 890 -4.92 -7.00 10.64
CA VAL A 890 -5.65 -6.61 11.85
C VAL A 890 -5.62 -7.74 12.89
N LEU A 891 -5.77 -9.00 12.47
CA LEU A 891 -5.68 -10.16 13.37
C LEU A 891 -4.31 -10.26 14.05
N ILE A 892 -3.23 -10.08 13.29
CA ILE A 892 -1.87 -10.05 13.84
C ILE A 892 -1.74 -8.92 14.87
N LEU A 893 -2.23 -7.72 14.58
CA LEU A 893 -2.17 -6.57 15.51
C LEU A 893 -2.92 -6.84 16.82
N ILE A 894 -4.12 -7.41 16.74
CA ILE A 894 -4.94 -7.75 17.93
C ILE A 894 -4.21 -8.77 18.80
N LEU A 895 -3.63 -9.82 18.19
CA LEU A 895 -2.88 -10.86 18.89
C LEU A 895 -1.63 -10.29 19.59
N LEU A 896 -0.89 -9.41 18.92
CA LEU A 896 0.32 -8.80 19.46
C LEU A 896 0.02 -7.83 20.60
N ILE A 897 -0.95 -6.93 20.43
CA ILE A 897 -1.34 -5.98 21.47
C ILE A 897 -1.93 -6.72 22.67
N GLY A 898 -2.81 -7.69 22.43
CA GLY A 898 -3.42 -8.48 23.50
C GLY A 898 -2.39 -9.25 24.32
N SER A 899 -1.44 -9.93 23.66
CA SER A 899 -0.39 -10.69 24.35
C SER A 899 0.57 -9.80 25.15
N LEU A 900 0.97 -8.64 24.62
CA LEU A 900 1.80 -7.67 25.36
C LEU A 900 1.06 -7.04 26.54
N CYS A 901 -0.23 -6.73 26.41
CA CYS A 901 -1.04 -6.24 27.52
C CYS A 901 -1.16 -7.28 28.64
N ILE A 902 -1.38 -8.55 28.29
CA ILE A 902 -1.41 -9.66 29.26
C ILE A 902 -0.06 -9.80 29.95
N ALA A 903 1.05 -9.79 29.19
CA ALA A 903 2.39 -9.85 29.76
C ALA A 903 2.65 -8.69 30.74
N LEU A 904 2.35 -7.46 30.34
CA LEU A 904 2.50 -6.29 31.20
C LEU A 904 1.65 -6.40 32.47
N TRP A 905 0.38 -6.83 32.34
CA TRP A 905 -0.50 -7.03 33.48
C TRP A 905 0.04 -8.11 34.43
N THR A 906 0.53 -9.24 33.93
CA THR A 906 1.17 -10.28 34.77
C THR A 906 2.43 -9.77 35.47
N ILE A 907 3.29 -9.03 34.78
CA ILE A 907 4.49 -8.43 35.38
C ILE A 907 4.12 -7.46 36.50
N LEU A 908 3.16 -6.55 36.25
CA LEU A 908 2.74 -5.55 37.23
C LEU A 908 2.06 -6.18 38.44
N THR A 909 1.26 -7.23 38.24
CA THR A 909 0.60 -7.95 39.34
C THR A 909 1.59 -8.71 40.20
N GLU A 910 2.54 -9.45 39.61
CA GLU A 910 3.58 -10.16 40.36
C GLU A 910 4.54 -9.18 41.06
N LEU A 911 4.92 -8.08 40.40
CA LEU A 911 5.75 -7.03 41.01
C LEU A 911 5.02 -6.40 42.21
N ALA A 912 3.72 -6.11 42.10
CA ALA A 912 2.94 -5.56 43.19
C ALA A 912 2.84 -6.51 44.40
N ARG A 913 2.91 -7.83 44.20
CA ARG A 913 2.96 -8.82 45.30
C ARG A 913 4.31 -8.82 46.03
N THR A 914 5.39 -8.48 45.34
CA THR A 914 6.74 -8.47 45.95
C THR A 914 7.06 -7.22 46.77
N LEU A 915 6.41 -6.09 46.45
CA LEU A 915 6.69 -4.81 47.06
C LEU A 915 6.06 -4.69 48.45
N ASP A 916 6.89 -4.38 49.44
CA ASP A 916 6.45 -4.13 50.82
C ASP A 916 5.74 -2.78 50.90
N ALA A 917 4.43 -2.81 51.21
CA ALA A 917 3.57 -1.62 51.30
C ALA A 917 4.09 -0.57 52.29
N ASN A 918 4.89 -0.99 53.28
CA ASN A 918 5.45 -0.10 54.30
C ASN A 918 6.71 0.64 53.84
N LYS A 919 7.44 0.11 52.84
CA LYS A 919 8.68 0.72 52.33
C LYS A 919 8.45 1.62 51.11
N HIS A 920 7.47 1.31 50.27
CA HIS A 920 7.19 2.04 49.02
C HIS A 920 5.69 2.35 48.83
N PRO A 921 5.10 3.23 49.64
CA PRO A 921 3.65 3.46 49.65
C PRO A 921 3.10 4.06 48.34
N ILE A 922 3.86 4.95 47.69
CA ILE A 922 3.47 5.62 46.43
C ILE A 922 3.48 4.63 45.25
N LEU A 923 4.48 3.75 45.19
CA LEU A 923 4.60 2.76 44.12
C LEU A 923 3.50 1.69 44.25
N CYS A 924 3.18 1.29 45.48
CA CYS A 924 2.10 0.34 45.75
C CYS A 924 0.71 0.93 45.43
N THR A 925 0.43 2.21 45.69
CA THR A 925 -0.85 2.82 45.31
C THR A 925 -0.99 2.98 43.81
N ALA A 926 0.07 3.35 43.10
CA ALA A 926 0.07 3.42 41.64
C ALA A 926 -0.15 2.04 40.99
N LEU A 927 0.53 0.99 41.47
CA LEU A 927 0.37 -0.38 40.98
C LEU A 927 -1.01 -0.97 41.28
N ARG A 928 -1.61 -0.64 42.43
CA ARG A 928 -2.99 -1.03 42.79
C ARG A 928 -4.03 -0.36 41.89
N TRP A 929 -3.79 0.87 41.45
CA TRP A 929 -4.63 1.57 40.46
C TRP A 929 -4.55 0.91 39.08
N CYS A 930 -3.36 0.54 38.62
CA CYS A 930 -3.17 -0.11 37.31
C CYS A 930 -3.73 -1.53 37.24
N THR A 931 -3.87 -2.24 38.36
CA THR A 931 -4.29 -3.65 38.39
C THR A 931 -5.80 -3.85 38.54
N MET A 932 -6.62 -2.78 38.55
CA MET A 932 -8.09 -2.83 38.70
C MET A 932 -8.56 -3.79 39.81
N ARG A 933 -7.83 -3.89 40.93
CA ARG A 933 -8.29 -4.66 42.08
C ARG A 933 -9.32 -3.81 42.86
N GLN A 934 -10.55 -3.74 42.34
CA GLN A 934 -11.69 -3.63 43.24
C GLN A 934 -11.68 -4.84 44.18
N HIS A 935 -12.13 -4.66 45.40
CA HIS A 935 -12.27 -5.69 46.43
C HIS A 935 -13.08 -6.91 45.93
N VAL A 936 -12.45 -7.85 45.20
CA VAL A 936 -13.06 -9.13 44.80
C VAL A 936 -12.78 -10.14 45.91
N THR A 937 -13.69 -10.17 46.89
CA THR A 937 -14.32 -11.36 47.51
C THR A 937 -13.47 -12.61 47.84
N GLN A 938 -12.16 -12.54 48.09
CA GLN A 938 -11.41 -13.67 48.68
C GLN A 938 -11.25 -13.71 50.21
N PRO A 939 -11.50 -12.67 51.03
CA PRO A 939 -11.26 -12.79 52.47
C PRO A 939 -12.35 -13.56 53.21
N MET A 940 -13.52 -13.85 52.62
CA MET A 940 -14.59 -14.56 53.35
C MET A 940 -14.48 -16.09 53.28
N LEU A 941 -14.17 -16.67 52.12
CA LEU A 941 -14.09 -18.13 51.98
C LEU A 941 -12.83 -18.70 52.63
N VAL A 942 -11.70 -18.01 52.48
CA VAL A 942 -10.41 -18.46 53.02
C VAL A 942 -10.37 -18.30 54.55
N ASN A 943 -10.87 -17.19 55.10
CA ASN A 943 -11.03 -17.07 56.56
C ASN A 943 -12.04 -18.08 57.11
N ALA A 944 -13.11 -18.42 56.37
CA ALA A 944 -14.04 -19.47 56.79
C ALA A 944 -13.38 -20.86 56.83
N VAL A 945 -12.60 -21.24 55.82
CA VAL A 945 -11.88 -22.53 55.76
C VAL A 945 -10.76 -22.60 56.81
N VAL A 946 -10.01 -21.51 57.00
CA VAL A 946 -8.94 -21.42 58.01
C VAL A 946 -9.51 -21.42 59.43
N ASP A 947 -10.61 -20.69 59.67
CA ASP A 947 -11.31 -20.73 60.96
C ASP A 947 -12.01 -22.07 61.20
N GLN A 948 -12.40 -22.80 60.16
CA GLN A 948 -12.98 -24.15 60.28
C GLN A 948 -11.89 -25.21 60.57
N ALA A 949 -10.71 -25.09 59.94
CA ALA A 949 -9.55 -25.93 60.23
C ALA A 949 -8.92 -25.64 61.60
N ALA A 950 -8.82 -24.36 61.99
CA ALA A 950 -8.34 -23.95 63.32
C ALA A 950 -9.27 -24.42 64.44
N ARG A 951 -10.59 -24.47 64.19
CA ARG A 951 -11.58 -25.02 65.13
C ARG A 951 -11.59 -26.54 65.21
N ALA A 952 -11.10 -27.25 64.19
CA ALA A 952 -11.11 -28.72 64.14
C ALA A 952 -9.89 -29.39 64.81
N HIS A 953 -8.72 -28.72 64.87
CA HIS A 953 -7.46 -29.38 65.26
C HIS A 953 -6.57 -28.66 66.28
N ASP A 954 -7.07 -27.64 67.00
CA ASP A 954 -6.37 -26.97 68.12
C ASP A 954 -4.91 -26.56 67.80
N THR A 955 -4.64 -26.19 66.55
CA THR A 955 -3.32 -25.74 66.09
C THR A 955 -3.21 -24.22 66.24
N HIS A 956 -2.62 -23.78 67.35
CA HIS A 956 -2.31 -22.38 67.67
C HIS A 956 -1.46 -21.66 66.59
N LEU A 957 -0.88 -22.42 65.64
CA LEU A 957 -0.10 -21.92 64.50
C LEU A 957 -0.94 -21.16 63.45
N LEU A 958 -2.19 -21.58 63.19
CA LEU A 958 -3.05 -20.97 62.17
C LEU A 958 -3.67 -19.64 62.62
N SER A 959 -3.65 -19.36 63.92
CA SER A 959 -4.09 -18.09 64.52
C SER A 959 -3.02 -17.01 64.56
N GLU A 960 -1.77 -17.31 64.19
CA GLU A 960 -0.72 -16.29 64.20
C GLU A 960 -0.94 -15.25 63.08
N PRO A 961 -0.79 -13.95 63.38
CA PRO A 961 -1.03 -12.87 62.42
C PRO A 961 -0.13 -12.97 61.19
N HIS A 962 1.06 -13.54 61.33
CA HIS A 962 1.98 -13.79 60.21
C HIS A 962 1.47 -14.86 59.24
N VAL A 963 0.76 -15.88 59.72
CA VAL A 963 0.19 -16.94 58.87
C VAL A 963 -1.03 -16.41 58.11
N ARG A 964 -1.88 -15.60 58.76
CA ARG A 964 -3.00 -14.92 58.08
C ARG A 964 -2.53 -13.95 57.00
N GLN A 965 -1.47 -13.18 57.27
CA GLN A 965 -0.88 -12.27 56.28
C GLN A 965 -0.25 -13.02 55.10
N TRP A 966 0.32 -14.21 55.34
CA TRP A 966 0.82 -15.09 54.27
C TRP A 966 -0.31 -15.64 53.40
N ILE A 967 -1.43 -16.05 54.01
CA ILE A 967 -2.63 -16.56 53.31
C ILE A 967 -3.29 -15.48 52.42
N GLU A 968 -3.26 -14.21 52.82
CA GLU A 968 -3.73 -13.08 52.00
C GLU A 968 -2.85 -12.81 50.76
N LEU A 969 -1.61 -13.30 50.77
CA LEU A 969 -0.61 -13.15 49.71
C LEU A 969 -0.44 -14.43 48.88
N ALA A 970 -1.02 -15.54 49.33
CA ALA A 970 -0.91 -16.85 48.71
C ALA A 970 -1.65 -16.88 47.35
N SER A 971 -1.05 -17.55 46.38
CA SER A 971 -1.68 -17.86 45.10
C SER A 971 -2.85 -18.84 45.27
N ASP A 972 -3.80 -18.85 44.33
CA ASP A 972 -4.97 -19.74 44.40
C ASP A 972 -4.58 -21.22 44.56
N ASP A 973 -3.41 -21.62 44.04
CA ASP A 973 -2.89 -22.99 44.14
C ASP A 973 -2.21 -23.28 45.49
N GLU A 974 -1.58 -22.30 46.14
CA GLU A 974 -1.07 -22.43 47.51
C GLU A 974 -2.22 -22.59 48.50
N ILE A 975 -3.37 -21.97 48.22
CA ILE A 975 -4.61 -22.12 48.99
C ILE A 975 -5.21 -23.52 48.77
N VAL A 976 -5.20 -24.04 47.54
CA VAL A 976 -5.66 -25.41 47.24
C VAL A 976 -4.72 -26.46 47.83
N ALA A 977 -3.40 -26.29 47.72
CA ALA A 977 -2.41 -27.20 48.30
C ALA A 977 -2.45 -27.20 49.83
N LEU A 978 -2.68 -26.03 50.45
CA LEU A 978 -2.89 -25.92 51.88
C LEU A 978 -4.17 -26.66 52.30
N LYS A 979 -5.25 -26.53 51.52
CA LYS A 979 -6.51 -27.25 51.75
C LYS A 979 -6.31 -28.77 51.67
N ASP A 980 -5.65 -29.27 50.63
CA ASP A 980 -5.36 -30.70 50.47
C ASP A 980 -4.45 -31.23 51.59
N ALA A 981 -3.46 -30.44 52.01
CA ALA A 981 -2.58 -30.79 53.13
C ALA A 981 -3.34 -30.85 54.47
N ILE A 982 -4.25 -29.91 54.73
CA ILE A 982 -5.11 -29.91 55.92
C ILE A 982 -6.07 -31.11 55.89
N GLU A 983 -6.68 -31.41 54.74
CA GLU A 983 -7.54 -32.59 54.59
C GLU A 983 -6.75 -33.88 54.85
N SER A 984 -5.51 -34.01 54.35
CA SER A 984 -4.65 -35.17 54.60
C SER A 984 -4.24 -35.35 56.07
N LEU A 985 -4.00 -34.24 56.79
CA LEU A 985 -3.68 -34.25 58.22
C LEU A 985 -4.89 -34.65 59.08
N SER A 986 -6.10 -34.25 58.67
CA SER A 986 -7.33 -34.64 59.36
C SER A 986 -7.58 -36.15 59.29
N ILE A 987 -7.31 -36.77 58.13
CA ILE A 987 -7.42 -38.22 57.92
C ILE A 987 -6.39 -38.99 58.77
N ALA A 988 -5.17 -38.45 58.96
CA ALA A 988 -4.14 -39.08 59.78
C ALA A 988 -4.45 -39.04 61.30
N SER A 989 -5.28 -38.10 61.75
CA SER A 989 -5.69 -37.97 63.16
C SER A 989 -6.91 -38.83 63.54
N GLY A 990 -7.58 -39.44 62.56
CA GLY A 990 -8.79 -40.26 62.74
C GLY A 990 -8.51 -41.75 62.95
N ALA A 991 -7.55 -42.13 63.81
CA ALA A 991 -7.33 -43.53 64.20
C ALA A 991 -7.99 -43.84 65.57
N ASP A 992 -9.10 -44.59 65.50
CA ASP A 992 -9.86 -45.36 66.50
C ASP A 992 -10.06 -44.83 67.95
N PRO A 993 -11.31 -44.60 68.40
CA PRO A 993 -11.65 -44.40 69.81
C PRO A 993 -11.93 -45.76 70.49
N GLY A 994 -10.94 -46.32 71.19
CA GLY A 994 -11.16 -47.57 71.93
C GLY A 994 -10.02 -48.08 72.80
N ALA A 995 -9.60 -47.34 73.82
CA ALA A 995 -8.96 -47.91 75.02
C ALA A 995 -8.96 -46.94 76.21
N THR A 996 -9.50 -47.40 77.33
CA THR A 996 -9.63 -46.73 78.64
C THR A 996 -8.31 -46.59 79.40
N GLY A 997 -8.06 -45.47 80.08
CA GLY A 997 -7.01 -45.35 81.11
C GLY A 997 -6.74 -43.91 81.61
N GLU A 998 -6.74 -43.74 82.94
CA GLU A 998 -6.58 -42.51 83.75
C GLU A 998 -5.26 -41.70 83.60
N PRO A 999 -5.17 -40.48 84.18
CA PRO A 999 -4.21 -39.44 83.78
C PRO A 999 -2.86 -39.50 84.52
N GLY A 1000 -1.77 -39.21 83.79
CA GLY A 1000 -0.40 -39.02 84.31
C GLY A 1000 0.25 -37.74 83.75
N PRO A 1001 1.29 -37.21 84.41
CA PRO A 1001 1.57 -35.77 84.45
C PRO A 1001 2.08 -35.23 83.12
N THR A 1002 1.63 -34.01 82.80
CA THR A 1002 2.10 -33.20 81.66
C THR A 1002 3.63 -33.05 81.70
N PRO A 1003 4.38 -33.60 80.72
CA PRO A 1003 5.75 -33.21 80.50
C PRO A 1003 5.75 -31.84 79.82
N LYS A 1004 6.57 -30.93 80.34
CA LYS A 1004 6.89 -29.65 79.69
C LYS A 1004 7.23 -29.87 78.21
N PRO A 1005 6.79 -29.01 77.29
CA PRO A 1005 7.22 -29.08 75.90
C PRO A 1005 8.74 -28.92 75.82
N PRO A 1006 9.42 -29.70 74.96
CA PRO A 1006 10.85 -29.61 74.78
C PRO A 1006 11.20 -28.22 74.25
N LEU A 1007 12.20 -27.60 74.88
CA LEU A 1007 12.93 -26.46 74.33
C LEU A 1007 13.39 -26.82 72.91
N LEU A 1008 12.85 -26.15 71.90
CA LEU A 1008 13.43 -26.17 70.56
C LEU A 1008 14.68 -25.26 70.57
N PRO A 1009 15.87 -25.81 70.27
CA PRO A 1009 17.10 -25.06 70.18
C PRO A 1009 17.10 -24.18 68.92
N GLY A 1010 17.80 -23.04 69.00
CA GLY A 1010 17.79 -22.02 67.97
C GLY A 1010 18.37 -22.43 66.60
N ASN A 1011 18.14 -21.55 65.63
CA ASN A 1011 18.91 -21.38 64.40
C ASN A 1011 19.26 -22.65 63.60
N ARG A 1012 18.37 -23.06 62.68
CA ARG A 1012 18.67 -23.47 61.28
C ARG A 1012 17.42 -24.09 60.66
N ILE A 1013 16.73 -23.34 59.81
CA ILE A 1013 15.76 -23.92 58.86
C ILE A 1013 16.59 -24.73 57.85
N HIS A 1014 16.42 -26.05 57.85
CA HIS A 1014 17.03 -26.94 56.88
C HIS A 1014 16.52 -26.63 55.46
N ARG A 1015 17.45 -26.54 54.49
CA ARG A 1015 17.17 -26.49 53.04
C ARG A 1015 16.22 -27.64 52.65
N PRO A 1016 15.31 -27.45 51.67
CA PRO A 1016 14.61 -28.57 51.06
C PRO A 1016 15.67 -29.46 50.40
N SER A 1017 15.82 -30.67 50.93
CA SER A 1017 16.68 -31.70 50.40
C SER A 1017 16.16 -32.11 49.02
N TYR A 1018 17.00 -31.97 48.00
CA TYR A 1018 16.83 -32.70 46.76
C TYR A 1018 16.84 -34.18 47.12
N VAL A 1019 15.68 -34.83 46.97
CA VAL A 1019 15.54 -36.26 47.23
C VAL A 1019 16.41 -36.98 46.19
N ARG A 1020 17.46 -37.66 46.66
CA ARG A 1020 18.22 -38.63 45.86
C ARG A 1020 17.25 -39.70 45.38
N PHE A 1021 17.22 -39.93 44.07
CA PHE A 1021 16.97 -41.27 43.53
C PHE A 1021 18.32 -41.97 43.37
#